data_AF-A0AAR5NXF8-F1
#
_entry.id   AF-A0AAR5NXF8-F1
#
_cell.length_a   1.000
_cell.length_b   1.000
_cell.length_c   1.000
_cell.angle_alpha   90.00
_cell.angle_beta   90.00
_cell.angle_gamma   90.00
#
_symmetry.space_group_name_H-M   'P 1'
#
loop_
_entity.id
_entity.type
_entity.pdbx_description
1 polymer ?
#
loop_
_entity_poly.entity_id
_entity_poly.type
_entity_poly.pdbx_seq_one_letter_code
_entity_poly.pdbx_strand_id
1 'polypeptide(L)'
;MEKSLKTENKIQNEKCYVYSKEQASKIRCEFSRLKDLCYLDHAGATLYSEKQLANIFTDLSNNIYSNPHSHSSEFTKDAVDIVRYKVLSFVKTSPDQYSVIFTSGATHALKLIGETFEFNGGTLAYLEDNHTSVLGMRKFASNFRELKVEEAFNVLSNPADSNSELRNGKNGLFVYPAQSNFAGTKYPLSWIKTVKCEALNHLFATPENWYTLLDAACFASTNQLDLHQYQPDFISISFYKIFGYPTGLGALLVKRSSENALTKTYFGGGTVLMALSAQNVMIPKPIIYEQFEDGTISFLSISSLRHGFDILQTLNLTPDLISLHTFNVAKYTFANLMEMHHSNGTAVAELYHDTKFESVKTQGSIINFNLKRPNGNYVGYSEVLHFANLNGVHLRTGCFCNPGACQKYLKLDPDKVQNQFEEITGKLVNIYVYPVKSCAPLAVKGSWKLTHIGLEYDRRWMIVNSSGACVSQKKIGKLCTLKPILDFSRKMLKLKINDSEISMPLEPEENASSNANFCNSKVCGDKVQGFDCGNEVAEWLSANLGEFGLRLLRQCDFTAHTSGRHSTQGEQTLMSLANKAEYLVINMRTAQWLRERIPQDDLLCLTLESILLRFRANFVVDFTEPFVENDLAILLFNDVAFKFTGHCRRCQMICIDQETGEKSKEPLRTLSKELNGQMRFGIYLSRNDSLGQYYIETGSSVKG
;
A
#
# COMPACT_ATOMS: atom_id res chain seq x y z
N MET A 1 -42.99 30.58 -29.42
CA MET A 1 -41.55 30.89 -29.51
C MET A 1 -40.77 29.72 -28.90
N GLU A 2 -41.02 28.52 -29.43
CA GLU A 2 -40.77 27.24 -28.73
C GLU A 2 -40.32 26.13 -29.71
N LYS A 3 -39.64 26.52 -30.79
CA LYS A 3 -38.99 25.65 -31.76
C LYS A 3 -37.91 26.50 -32.45
N SER A 4 -36.64 26.39 -32.05
CA SER A 4 -35.45 26.71 -32.90
C SER A 4 -34.13 26.81 -32.09
N LEU A 5 -33.88 26.00 -31.06
CA LEU A 5 -32.57 25.96 -30.38
C LEU A 5 -32.17 24.54 -29.92
N LYS A 6 -32.71 23.50 -30.57
CA LYS A 6 -32.42 22.07 -30.28
C LYS A 6 -31.45 21.41 -31.28
N THR A 7 -30.70 22.20 -32.03
CA THR A 7 -29.78 21.71 -33.05
C THR A 7 -28.50 22.53 -32.99
N GLU A 8 -27.67 22.24 -31.99
CA GLU A 8 -26.20 22.36 -31.97
C GLU A 8 -25.74 22.01 -30.54
N ASN A 9 -24.72 21.16 -30.40
CA ASN A 9 -24.19 20.56 -29.16
C ASN A 9 -24.89 19.32 -28.57
N LYS A 10 -25.29 18.37 -29.42
CA LYS A 10 -25.13 16.95 -29.07
C LYS A 10 -23.72 16.54 -29.47
N ILE A 11 -22.75 16.68 -28.56
CA ILE A 11 -21.50 15.91 -28.67
C ILE A 11 -21.95 14.43 -28.65
N GLN A 12 -21.63 13.71 -29.73
CA GLN A 12 -22.04 12.32 -29.94
C GLN A 12 -21.51 11.42 -28.79
N ASN A 13 -22.33 11.23 -27.76
CA ASN A 13 -22.21 10.14 -26.77
C ASN A 13 -22.64 8.80 -27.38
N GLU A 14 -22.17 8.49 -28.58
CA GLU A 14 -22.38 7.17 -29.18
C GLU A 14 -21.38 6.18 -28.58
N LYS A 15 -21.88 5.03 -28.10
CA LYS A 15 -21.02 3.88 -27.77
C LYS A 15 -20.29 3.45 -29.04
N CYS A 16 -19.05 3.91 -29.20
CA CYS A 16 -18.23 3.53 -30.34
C CYS A 16 -17.72 2.10 -30.12
N TYR A 17 -18.47 1.11 -30.62
CA TYR A 17 -18.08 -0.30 -30.56
C TYR A 17 -16.91 -0.52 -31.53
N VAL A 18 -15.71 -0.66 -30.99
CA VAL A 18 -14.48 -0.92 -31.78
C VAL A 18 -14.39 -2.38 -32.22
N TYR A 19 -14.82 -3.31 -31.37
CA TYR A 19 -14.84 -4.74 -31.68
C TYR A 19 -16.19 -5.15 -32.28
N SER A 20 -16.17 -6.11 -33.21
CA SER A 20 -17.40 -6.75 -33.66
C SER A 20 -18.09 -7.48 -32.49
N LYS A 21 -19.40 -7.72 -32.59
CA LYS A 21 -20.14 -8.48 -31.56
C LYS A 21 -19.53 -9.86 -31.32
N GLU A 22 -19.10 -10.53 -32.39
CA GLU A 22 -18.45 -11.83 -32.32
C GLU A 22 -17.10 -11.75 -31.62
N GLN A 23 -16.25 -10.77 -31.96
CA GLN A 23 -14.96 -10.54 -31.31
C GLN A 23 -15.14 -10.24 -29.82
N ALA A 24 -16.05 -9.33 -29.48
CA ALA A 24 -16.34 -9.01 -28.08
C ALA A 24 -16.83 -10.23 -27.29
N SER A 25 -17.63 -11.11 -27.91
CA SER A 25 -18.06 -12.37 -27.30
C SER A 25 -16.87 -13.30 -27.06
N LYS A 26 -16.00 -13.50 -28.05
CA LYS A 26 -14.78 -14.32 -27.92
C LYS A 26 -13.86 -13.80 -26.81
N ILE A 27 -13.62 -12.49 -26.77
CA ILE A 27 -12.82 -11.86 -25.70
C ILE A 27 -13.44 -12.12 -24.33
N ARG A 28 -14.77 -11.93 -24.17
CA ARG A 28 -15.43 -12.18 -22.89
C ARG A 28 -15.32 -13.63 -22.42
N CYS A 29 -15.39 -14.59 -23.34
CA CYS A 29 -15.21 -16.01 -23.01
C CYS A 29 -13.83 -16.30 -22.40
N GLU A 30 -12.78 -15.57 -22.81
CA GLU A 30 -11.42 -15.73 -22.28
C GLU A 30 -11.24 -15.24 -20.83
N PHE A 31 -12.20 -14.47 -20.33
CA PHE A 31 -12.21 -13.90 -18.98
C PHE A 31 -13.50 -14.22 -18.23
N SER A 32 -14.06 -15.42 -18.45
CA SER A 32 -15.35 -15.84 -17.88
C SER A 32 -15.39 -15.76 -16.35
N ARG A 33 -14.23 -15.93 -15.69
CA ARG A 33 -14.05 -15.76 -14.25
C ARG A 33 -14.42 -14.38 -13.70
N LEU A 34 -14.46 -13.34 -14.54
CA LEU A 34 -14.84 -11.99 -14.09
C LEU A 34 -16.31 -11.92 -13.66
N LYS A 35 -17.19 -12.75 -14.23
CA LYS A 35 -18.65 -12.71 -13.96
C LYS A 35 -19.18 -11.28 -14.04
N ASP A 36 -19.61 -10.71 -12.91
CA ASP A 36 -20.16 -9.35 -12.78
C ASP A 36 -19.12 -8.31 -12.31
N LEU A 37 -17.86 -8.71 -12.11
CA LEU A 37 -16.79 -7.80 -11.66
C LEU A 37 -16.33 -6.87 -12.78
N CYS A 38 -16.18 -5.59 -12.44
CA CYS A 38 -15.60 -4.56 -13.29
C CYS A 38 -14.14 -4.33 -12.87
N TYR A 39 -13.20 -4.93 -13.61
CA TYR A 39 -11.77 -4.79 -13.33
C TYR A 39 -11.19 -3.57 -14.04
N LEU A 40 -10.72 -2.57 -13.29
CA LEU A 40 -10.19 -1.31 -13.82
C LEU A 40 -8.74 -1.02 -13.38
N ASP A 41 -8.02 -1.99 -12.79
CA ASP A 41 -6.60 -1.86 -12.40
C ASP A 41 -5.61 -2.40 -13.46
N HIS A 42 -5.92 -2.22 -14.75
CA HIS A 42 -5.08 -2.71 -15.84
C HIS A 42 -3.69 -2.03 -15.92
N ALA A 43 -3.56 -0.80 -15.40
CA ALA A 43 -2.27 -0.10 -15.33
C ALA A 43 -1.35 -0.71 -14.27
N GLY A 44 -1.94 -1.25 -13.19
CA GLY A 44 -1.27 -2.01 -12.14
C GLY A 44 -0.80 -3.35 -12.68
N ALA A 45 -1.75 -4.20 -13.08
CA ALA A 45 -1.54 -5.50 -13.72
C ALA A 45 -2.77 -5.86 -14.58
N THR A 46 -2.57 -6.40 -15.78
CA THR A 46 -3.71 -6.89 -16.57
C THR A 46 -4.05 -8.34 -16.22
N LEU A 47 -5.18 -8.81 -16.72
CA LEU A 47 -5.65 -10.17 -16.52
C LEU A 47 -5.15 -11.09 -17.64
N TYR A 48 -4.88 -12.35 -17.32
CA TYR A 48 -4.52 -13.39 -18.29
C TYR A 48 -5.74 -14.10 -18.88
N SER A 49 -5.63 -14.61 -20.10
CA SER A 49 -6.69 -15.39 -20.74
C SER A 49 -6.75 -16.81 -20.15
N GLU A 50 -7.96 -17.39 -20.08
CA GLU A 50 -8.14 -18.79 -19.67
C GLU A 50 -7.49 -19.76 -20.65
N LYS A 51 -7.62 -19.51 -21.96
CA LYS A 51 -6.98 -20.32 -23.00
C LYS A 51 -5.46 -20.19 -22.98
N GLN A 52 -4.91 -19.02 -22.64
CA GLN A 52 -3.47 -18.85 -22.43
C GLN A 52 -2.96 -19.84 -21.38
N LEU A 53 -3.61 -19.93 -20.22
CA LEU A 53 -3.21 -20.86 -19.16
C LEU A 53 -3.41 -22.32 -19.56
N ALA A 54 -4.52 -22.66 -20.23
CA ALA A 54 -4.77 -24.01 -20.70
C ALA A 54 -3.70 -24.48 -21.70
N ASN A 55 -3.28 -23.60 -22.60
CA ASN A 55 -2.21 -23.87 -23.57
C ASN A 55 -0.85 -24.06 -22.88
N ILE A 56 -0.54 -23.21 -21.89
CA ILE A 56 0.68 -23.35 -21.07
C ILE A 56 0.68 -24.69 -20.33
N PHE A 57 -0.43 -25.04 -19.66
CA PHE A 57 -0.53 -26.30 -18.95
C PHE A 57 -0.33 -27.51 -19.87
N THR A 58 -0.95 -27.48 -21.05
CA THR A 58 -0.80 -28.52 -22.08
C THR A 58 0.65 -28.61 -22.56
N ASP A 59 1.29 -27.47 -22.82
CA ASP A 59 2.69 -27.43 -23.24
C ASP A 59 3.64 -28.01 -22.19
N LEU A 60 3.52 -27.55 -20.95
CA LEU A 60 4.37 -28.02 -19.85
C LEU A 60 4.13 -29.49 -19.49
N SER A 61 2.92 -30.02 -19.76
CA SER A 61 2.59 -31.43 -19.53
C SER A 61 3.16 -32.35 -20.61
N ASN A 62 3.31 -31.84 -21.84
CA ASN A 62 3.71 -32.64 -23.00
C ASN A 62 5.20 -32.51 -23.36
N ASN A 63 5.88 -31.48 -22.86
CA ASN A 63 7.27 -31.18 -23.23
C ASN A 63 8.20 -31.17 -22.02
N ILE A 64 9.44 -31.61 -22.24
CA ILE A 64 10.49 -31.62 -21.21
C ILE A 64 11.33 -30.35 -21.34
N TYR A 65 11.17 -29.46 -20.36
CA TYR A 65 12.02 -28.29 -20.21
C TYR A 65 13.12 -28.55 -19.18
N SER A 66 14.36 -28.34 -19.56
CA SER A 66 15.53 -28.51 -18.69
C SER A 66 16.31 -27.20 -18.60
N ASN A 67 17.22 -27.09 -17.64
CA ASN A 67 18.00 -25.87 -17.47
C ASN A 67 18.76 -25.55 -18.79
N PRO A 68 18.59 -24.35 -19.38
CA PRO A 68 19.17 -23.99 -20.67
C PRO A 68 20.70 -24.00 -20.69
N HIS A 69 21.37 -24.09 -19.54
CA HIS A 69 22.83 -24.25 -19.48
C HIS A 69 23.31 -25.71 -19.56
N SER A 70 22.40 -26.69 -19.66
CA SER A 70 22.73 -28.12 -19.72
C SER A 70 23.08 -28.57 -21.14
N HIS A 71 23.88 -29.63 -21.28
CA HIS A 71 24.26 -30.18 -22.59
C HIS A 71 23.10 -30.83 -23.37
N SER A 72 21.96 -31.10 -22.74
CA SER A 72 20.77 -31.72 -23.34
C SER A 72 19.53 -30.82 -23.32
N SER A 73 19.70 -29.50 -23.39
CA SER A 73 18.62 -28.52 -23.23
C SER A 73 18.23 -27.79 -24.53
N GLU A 74 18.51 -28.35 -25.70
CA GLU A 74 18.28 -27.71 -27.02
C GLU A 74 16.83 -27.22 -27.16
N PHE A 75 15.86 -28.08 -26.84
CA PHE A 75 14.43 -27.70 -26.87
C PHE A 75 14.11 -26.46 -26.01
N THR A 76 14.73 -26.34 -24.83
CA THR A 76 14.49 -25.18 -23.95
C THR A 76 15.17 -23.92 -24.48
N LYS A 77 16.37 -24.04 -25.06
CA LYS A 77 17.07 -22.91 -25.71
C LYS A 77 16.25 -22.39 -26.89
N ASP A 78 15.79 -23.30 -27.76
CA ASP A 78 14.96 -22.96 -28.92
C ASP A 78 13.65 -22.26 -28.50
N ALA A 79 12.99 -22.77 -27.45
CA ALA A 79 11.78 -22.15 -26.91
C ALA A 79 12.02 -20.72 -26.40
N VAL A 80 13.15 -20.48 -25.71
CA VAL A 80 13.56 -19.15 -25.24
C VAL A 80 13.87 -18.22 -26.42
N ASP A 81 14.59 -18.70 -27.43
CA ASP A 81 14.99 -17.90 -28.59
C ASP A 81 13.78 -17.54 -29.48
N ILE A 82 12.83 -18.46 -29.65
CA ILE A 82 11.54 -18.17 -30.31
C ILE A 82 10.82 -17.02 -29.58
N VAL A 83 10.84 -17.00 -28.25
CA VAL A 83 10.21 -15.94 -27.48
C VAL A 83 10.96 -14.62 -27.63
N ARG A 84 12.31 -14.61 -27.63
CA ARG A 84 13.08 -13.39 -27.95
C ARG A 84 12.70 -12.83 -29.32
N TYR A 85 12.58 -13.70 -30.32
CA TYR A 85 12.14 -13.29 -31.66
C TYR A 85 10.71 -12.73 -31.65
N LYS A 86 9.77 -13.34 -30.92
CA LYS A 86 8.41 -12.81 -30.75
C LYS A 86 8.39 -11.44 -30.07
N VAL A 87 9.26 -11.20 -29.07
CA VAL A 87 9.39 -9.88 -28.42
C VAL A 87 9.89 -8.83 -29.42
N LEU A 88 10.92 -9.13 -30.22
CA LEU A 88 11.44 -8.21 -31.24
C LEU A 88 10.40 -7.94 -32.33
N SER A 89 9.69 -8.97 -32.78
CA SER A 89 8.60 -8.85 -33.74
C SER A 89 7.45 -7.99 -33.20
N PHE A 90 7.10 -8.16 -31.92
CA PHE A 90 6.06 -7.38 -31.26
C PHE A 90 6.36 -5.88 -31.23
N VAL A 91 7.63 -5.48 -31.13
CA VAL A 91 8.05 -4.06 -31.20
C VAL A 91 8.57 -3.65 -32.59
N LYS A 92 8.36 -4.49 -33.60
CA LYS A 92 8.77 -4.30 -35.01
C LYS A 92 10.27 -3.98 -35.15
N THR A 93 11.12 -4.94 -34.80
CA THR A 93 12.57 -4.89 -35.06
C THR A 93 13.15 -6.28 -35.30
N SER A 94 14.47 -6.36 -35.51
CA SER A 94 15.21 -7.61 -35.73
C SER A 94 16.32 -7.83 -34.69
N PRO A 95 16.83 -9.07 -34.54
CA PRO A 95 17.97 -9.39 -33.68
C PRO A 95 19.27 -8.65 -34.04
N ASP A 96 19.39 -8.18 -35.29
CA ASP A 96 20.52 -7.39 -35.78
C ASP A 96 20.48 -5.94 -35.30
N GLN A 97 19.31 -5.45 -34.89
CA GLN A 97 19.13 -4.07 -34.41
C GLN A 97 19.05 -4.00 -32.90
N TYR A 98 18.42 -4.98 -32.25
CA TYR A 98 18.24 -5.02 -30.79
C TYR A 98 18.49 -6.41 -30.21
N SER A 99 19.12 -6.41 -29.03
CA SER A 99 19.19 -7.54 -28.12
C SER A 99 18.02 -7.50 -27.15
N VAL A 100 17.45 -8.65 -26.81
CA VAL A 100 16.47 -8.80 -25.72
C VAL A 100 17.19 -9.42 -24.54
N ILE A 101 17.11 -8.80 -23.36
CA ILE A 101 17.61 -9.32 -22.08
C ILE A 101 16.40 -9.54 -21.19
N PHE A 102 16.14 -10.78 -20.76
CA PHE A 102 15.02 -11.06 -19.87
C PHE A 102 15.33 -10.59 -18.45
N THR A 103 14.38 -9.86 -17.87
CA THR A 103 14.47 -9.33 -16.50
C THR A 103 13.23 -9.75 -15.73
N SER A 104 13.13 -9.40 -14.45
CA SER A 104 11.93 -9.68 -13.65
C SER A 104 10.79 -8.66 -13.90
N GLY A 105 11.02 -7.65 -14.74
CA GLY A 105 10.08 -6.57 -15.01
C GLY A 105 10.80 -5.28 -15.44
N ALA A 106 10.03 -4.28 -15.84
CA ALA A 106 10.56 -2.97 -16.23
C ALA A 106 11.41 -2.33 -15.12
N THR A 107 11.03 -2.47 -13.84
CA THR A 107 11.84 -1.99 -12.71
C THR A 107 13.23 -2.61 -12.66
N HIS A 108 13.34 -3.92 -12.90
CA HIS A 108 14.66 -4.57 -12.97
C HIS A 108 15.42 -4.11 -14.21
N ALA A 109 14.78 -3.95 -15.37
CA ALA A 109 15.41 -3.39 -16.57
C ALA A 109 15.97 -1.97 -16.33
N LEU A 110 15.20 -1.08 -15.71
CA LEU A 110 15.62 0.28 -15.35
C LEU A 110 16.79 0.26 -14.35
N LYS A 111 16.71 -0.58 -13.31
CA LYS A 111 17.79 -0.77 -12.33
C LYS A 111 19.07 -1.27 -13.01
N LEU A 112 18.95 -2.25 -13.91
CA LEU A 112 20.07 -2.84 -14.62
C LEU A 112 20.80 -1.79 -15.48
N ILE A 113 20.07 -0.91 -16.18
CA ILE A 113 20.68 0.22 -16.88
C ILE A 113 21.33 1.19 -15.88
N GLY A 114 20.68 1.51 -14.77
CA GLY A 114 21.27 2.34 -13.72
C GLY A 114 22.62 1.78 -13.23
N GLU A 115 22.71 0.49 -12.98
CA GLU A 115 23.91 -0.18 -12.47
C GLU A 115 25.04 -0.34 -13.49
N THR A 116 24.74 -0.31 -14.80
CA THR A 116 25.70 -0.70 -15.85
C THR A 116 26.00 0.39 -16.87
N PHE A 117 25.19 1.46 -16.94
CA PHE A 117 25.44 2.56 -17.87
C PHE A 117 26.66 3.39 -17.46
N GLU A 118 27.62 3.53 -18.37
CA GLU A 118 28.84 4.30 -18.14
C GLU A 118 28.61 5.80 -18.34
N PHE A 119 28.22 6.50 -17.27
CA PHE A 119 28.02 7.97 -17.31
C PHE A 119 29.31 8.74 -17.63
N ASN A 120 30.49 8.24 -17.22
CA ASN A 120 31.77 8.95 -17.40
C ASN A 120 31.74 10.41 -16.92
N GLY A 121 31.03 10.67 -15.81
CA GLY A 121 30.81 12.01 -15.26
C GLY A 121 29.72 12.84 -15.96
N GLY A 122 28.95 12.24 -16.86
CA GLY A 122 27.75 12.82 -17.47
C GLY A 122 26.52 12.80 -16.56
N THR A 123 25.36 13.06 -17.16
CA THR A 123 24.13 13.41 -16.44
C THR A 123 22.99 12.44 -16.70
N LEU A 124 22.26 12.08 -15.65
CA LEU A 124 20.95 11.45 -15.74
C LEU A 124 19.85 12.51 -15.83
N ALA A 125 19.28 12.72 -17.01
CA ALA A 125 18.08 13.54 -17.18
C ALA A 125 16.83 12.64 -17.21
N TYR A 126 15.76 13.02 -16.52
CA TYR A 126 14.49 12.28 -16.59
C TYR A 126 13.28 13.19 -16.52
N LEU A 127 12.15 12.74 -17.07
CA LEU A 127 10.89 13.48 -17.04
C LEU A 127 10.25 13.39 -15.63
N GLU A 128 9.66 14.47 -15.14
CA GLU A 128 8.97 14.49 -13.84
C GLU A 128 7.85 13.43 -13.71
N ASP A 129 7.29 12.97 -14.84
CA ASP A 129 6.21 11.99 -14.91
C ASP A 129 6.71 10.53 -15.00
N ASN A 130 8.00 10.29 -14.75
CA ASN A 130 8.54 8.93 -14.73
C ASN A 130 8.09 8.13 -13.50
N HIS A 131 8.02 6.81 -13.69
CA HIS A 131 7.83 5.86 -12.61
C HIS A 131 8.97 5.93 -11.58
N THR A 132 8.67 5.65 -10.31
CA THR A 132 9.58 5.75 -9.15
C THR A 132 10.90 5.02 -9.37
N SER A 133 10.88 3.92 -10.12
CA SER A 133 12.09 3.14 -10.46
C SER A 133 13.18 3.96 -11.16
N VAL A 134 12.81 4.99 -11.93
CA VAL A 134 13.78 5.91 -12.55
C VAL A 134 14.46 6.79 -11.52
N LEU A 135 13.76 7.16 -10.44
CA LEU A 135 14.34 7.98 -9.37
C LEU A 135 15.44 7.23 -8.61
N GLY A 136 15.32 5.90 -8.52
CA GLY A 136 16.38 5.04 -7.97
C GLY A 136 17.68 5.11 -8.78
N MET A 137 17.61 5.38 -10.09
CA MET A 137 18.79 5.48 -10.95
C MET A 137 19.69 6.68 -10.58
N ARG A 138 19.15 7.70 -9.91
CA ARG A 138 19.92 8.86 -9.40
C ARG A 138 21.08 8.44 -8.48
N LYS A 139 21.04 7.25 -7.89
CA LYS A 139 22.12 6.72 -7.06
C LYS A 139 23.36 6.25 -7.83
N PHE A 140 23.22 6.02 -9.13
CA PHE A 140 24.32 5.55 -9.99
C PHE A 140 24.90 6.66 -10.89
N ALA A 141 24.21 7.80 -11.00
CA ALA A 141 24.69 8.95 -11.74
C ALA A 141 25.29 9.99 -10.79
N SER A 142 26.46 10.55 -11.13
CA SER A 142 27.07 11.63 -10.36
C SER A 142 26.25 12.93 -10.42
N ASN A 143 25.59 13.16 -11.55
CA ASN A 143 24.71 14.31 -11.78
C ASN A 143 23.34 13.83 -12.23
N PHE A 144 22.27 14.47 -11.76
CA PHE A 144 20.93 14.22 -12.25
C PHE A 144 20.12 15.51 -12.39
N ARG A 145 19.16 15.51 -13.31
CA ARG A 145 18.23 16.62 -13.52
C ARG A 145 16.83 16.09 -13.83
N GLU A 146 15.85 16.59 -13.08
CA GLU A 146 14.45 16.45 -13.45
C GLU A 146 14.09 17.49 -14.52
N LEU A 147 13.42 17.06 -15.58
CA LEU A 147 12.82 17.95 -16.57
C LEU A 147 11.30 18.00 -16.35
N LYS A 148 10.77 19.22 -16.24
CA LYS A 148 9.33 19.45 -16.23
C LYS A 148 8.75 19.14 -17.62
N VAL A 149 7.49 18.71 -17.67
CA VAL A 149 6.85 18.34 -18.94
C VAL A 149 6.91 19.50 -19.94
N GLU A 150 6.60 20.72 -19.50
CA GLU A 150 6.65 21.93 -20.35
C GLU A 150 8.06 22.23 -20.87
N GLU A 151 9.07 22.10 -20.01
CA GLU A 151 10.48 22.29 -20.38
C GLU A 151 10.91 21.25 -21.44
N ALA A 152 10.55 19.98 -21.23
CA ALA A 152 10.83 18.91 -22.18
C ALA A 152 10.17 19.18 -23.54
N PHE A 153 8.91 19.64 -23.57
CA PHE A 153 8.26 20.04 -24.82
C PHE A 153 9.00 21.20 -25.50
N ASN A 154 9.41 22.23 -24.76
CA ASN A 154 10.11 23.38 -25.32
C ASN A 154 11.46 23.00 -25.96
N VAL A 155 12.19 22.09 -25.32
CA VAL A 155 13.55 21.70 -25.74
C VAL A 155 13.53 20.62 -26.83
N LEU A 156 12.61 19.65 -26.74
CA LEU A 156 12.64 18.45 -27.58
C LEU A 156 11.70 18.47 -28.78
N SER A 157 10.84 19.49 -28.91
CA SER A 157 9.92 19.63 -30.06
C SER A 157 10.60 20.19 -31.30
N ASN A 158 11.72 20.91 -31.16
CA ASN A 158 12.47 21.47 -32.28
C ASN A 158 13.83 20.76 -32.39
N PRO A 159 14.18 20.17 -33.55
CA PRO A 159 15.52 19.64 -33.77
C PRO A 159 16.52 20.80 -33.77
N ALA A 160 17.61 20.68 -33.02
CA ALA A 160 18.74 21.58 -33.16
C ALA A 160 19.48 21.31 -34.49
N ASP A 161 20.04 22.35 -35.11
CA ASP A 161 20.99 22.20 -36.22
C ASP A 161 22.24 21.49 -35.68
N SER A 162 22.56 20.32 -36.23
CA SER A 162 23.68 19.50 -35.79
C SER A 162 25.01 20.18 -36.10
N ASN A 163 25.67 20.75 -35.10
CA ASN A 163 27.10 21.08 -35.16
C ASN A 163 27.89 19.98 -34.45
N SER A 164 28.24 18.95 -35.22
CA SER A 164 29.09 17.86 -34.76
C SER A 164 30.54 18.32 -34.64
N GLU A 165 31.11 18.30 -33.41
CA GLU A 165 32.50 17.89 -33.15
C GLU A 165 32.97 17.94 -31.67
N LEU A 166 32.08 18.12 -30.68
CA LEU A 166 32.50 18.14 -29.27
C LEU A 166 32.11 16.86 -28.52
N ARG A 167 32.85 15.77 -28.77
CA ARG A 167 32.76 14.52 -27.99
C ARG A 167 33.63 14.63 -26.74
N ASN A 168 33.08 15.16 -25.65
CA ASN A 168 33.82 15.38 -24.41
C ASN A 168 33.97 14.12 -23.53
N GLY A 169 33.78 12.91 -24.11
CA GLY A 169 33.87 11.61 -23.42
C GLY A 169 32.77 11.30 -22.38
N LYS A 170 31.94 12.27 -22.01
CA LYS A 170 30.82 12.11 -21.06
C LYS A 170 29.57 11.56 -21.76
N ASN A 171 28.87 10.63 -21.10
CA ASN A 171 27.62 10.09 -21.60
C ASN A 171 26.44 10.57 -20.74
N GLY A 172 25.48 11.22 -21.38
CA GLY A 172 24.21 11.61 -20.78
C GLY A 172 23.14 10.56 -21.06
N LEU A 173 22.24 10.31 -20.10
CA LEU A 173 21.11 9.41 -20.28
C LEU A 173 19.81 10.16 -20.04
N PHE A 174 18.96 10.24 -21.08
CA PHE A 174 17.61 10.76 -20.96
C PHE A 174 16.60 9.62 -20.81
N VAL A 175 15.86 9.62 -19.70
CA VAL A 175 14.84 8.63 -19.39
C VAL A 175 13.46 9.28 -19.42
N TYR A 176 12.51 8.72 -20.16
CA TYR A 176 11.14 9.21 -20.13
C TYR A 176 10.13 8.09 -20.40
N PRO A 177 8.90 8.19 -19.88
CA PRO A 177 7.87 7.20 -20.16
C PRO A 177 7.29 7.45 -21.54
N ALA A 178 7.02 6.39 -22.30
CA ALA A 178 6.25 6.52 -23.54
C ALA A 178 4.78 6.86 -23.25
N GLN A 179 4.25 6.43 -22.10
CA GLN A 179 2.93 6.78 -21.59
C GLN A 179 2.98 6.93 -20.07
N SER A 180 2.42 8.02 -19.56
CA SER A 180 2.21 8.23 -18.13
C SER A 180 1.38 7.11 -17.54
N ASN A 181 1.88 6.48 -16.47
CA ASN A 181 1.09 5.54 -15.68
C ASN A 181 0.15 6.25 -14.68
N PHE A 182 0.22 7.58 -14.58
CA PHE A 182 -0.61 8.40 -13.70
C PHE A 182 -1.76 9.06 -14.46
N ALA A 183 -1.47 9.80 -15.54
CA ALA A 183 -2.45 10.59 -16.28
C ALA A 183 -2.85 9.94 -17.63
N GLY A 184 -2.14 8.91 -18.07
CA GLY A 184 -2.33 8.29 -19.38
C GLY A 184 -1.82 9.12 -20.56
N THR A 185 -1.25 10.30 -20.34
CA THR A 185 -0.59 11.12 -21.38
C THR A 185 0.44 10.30 -22.15
N LYS A 186 0.41 10.36 -23.48
CA LYS A 186 1.44 9.76 -24.35
C LYS A 186 2.43 10.83 -24.78
N TYR A 187 3.71 10.60 -24.51
CA TYR A 187 4.77 11.53 -24.86
C TYR A 187 5.30 11.27 -26.28
N PRO A 188 5.76 12.30 -27.01
CA PRO A 188 6.23 12.13 -28.38
C PRO A 188 7.43 11.17 -28.47
N LEU A 189 7.27 10.08 -29.24
CA LEU A 189 8.40 9.20 -29.58
C LEU A 189 9.43 9.90 -30.49
N SER A 190 9.05 11.00 -31.14
CA SER A 190 9.96 11.84 -31.92
C SER A 190 11.07 12.47 -31.08
N TRP A 191 10.87 12.65 -29.76
CA TRP A 191 11.91 13.12 -28.85
C TRP A 191 13.16 12.25 -28.89
N ILE A 192 13.04 10.95 -29.16
CA ILE A 192 14.20 10.05 -29.34
C ILE A 192 15.13 10.57 -30.43
N LYS A 193 14.58 11.07 -31.55
CA LYS A 193 15.39 11.63 -32.64
C LYS A 193 16.01 12.95 -32.23
N THR A 194 15.24 13.82 -31.58
CA THR A 194 15.72 15.14 -31.14
C THR A 194 16.85 15.04 -30.11
N VAL A 195 16.76 14.10 -29.16
CA VAL A 195 17.82 13.83 -28.17
C VAL A 195 19.09 13.33 -28.86
N LYS A 196 18.96 12.47 -29.87
CA LYS A 196 20.09 11.98 -30.67
C LYS A 196 20.74 13.07 -31.54
N CYS A 197 20.02 14.15 -31.83
CA CYS A 197 20.57 15.36 -32.42
C CYS A 197 21.11 16.33 -31.36
N GLU A 198 21.42 15.85 -30.15
CA GLU A 198 22.06 16.60 -29.07
C GLU A 198 21.27 17.81 -28.54
N ALA A 199 19.96 17.88 -28.77
CA ALA A 199 19.13 19.02 -28.35
C ALA A 199 19.16 19.29 -26.83
N LEU A 200 19.45 18.27 -26.02
CA LEU A 200 19.59 18.42 -24.58
C LEU A 200 20.85 19.20 -24.18
N ASN A 201 21.90 19.25 -25.01
CA ASN A 201 23.13 19.97 -24.69
C ASN A 201 22.90 21.48 -24.45
N HIS A 202 21.83 22.07 -24.97
CA HIS A 202 21.45 23.45 -24.65
C HIS A 202 21.10 23.68 -23.17
N LEU A 203 20.74 22.63 -22.44
CA LEU A 203 20.37 22.71 -21.03
C LEU A 203 21.57 22.57 -20.09
N PHE A 204 22.74 22.14 -20.58
CA PHE A 204 23.88 21.77 -19.75
C PHE A 204 25.13 22.56 -20.12
N ALA A 205 25.98 22.83 -19.12
CA ALA A 205 27.18 23.66 -19.31
C ALA A 205 28.26 22.96 -20.16
N THR A 206 28.30 21.63 -20.17
CA THR A 206 29.24 20.84 -20.97
C THR A 206 28.48 19.90 -21.89
N PRO A 207 28.80 19.83 -23.20
CA PRO A 207 28.20 18.87 -24.11
C PRO A 207 28.44 17.42 -23.65
N GLU A 208 27.40 16.60 -23.77
CA GLU A 208 27.40 15.17 -23.46
C GLU A 208 26.91 14.36 -24.67
N ASN A 209 27.34 13.10 -24.76
CA ASN A 209 26.81 12.14 -25.72
C ASN A 209 25.51 11.54 -25.19
N TRP A 210 24.37 11.92 -25.76
CA TRP A 210 23.06 11.59 -25.22
C TRP A 210 22.50 10.25 -25.71
N TYR A 211 22.16 9.40 -24.75
CA TYR A 211 21.43 8.15 -24.92
C TYR A 211 19.99 8.30 -24.44
N THR A 212 19.12 7.42 -24.95
CA THR A 212 17.69 7.41 -24.63
C THR A 212 17.26 6.08 -24.03
N LEU A 213 16.64 6.13 -22.85
CA LEU A 213 15.96 5.00 -22.23
C LEU A 213 14.45 5.26 -22.19
N LEU A 214 13.71 4.47 -22.96
CA LEU A 214 12.27 4.58 -23.04
C LEU A 214 11.60 3.62 -22.04
N ASP A 215 10.92 4.17 -21.04
CA ASP A 215 10.04 3.36 -20.20
C ASP A 215 8.72 3.08 -20.95
N ALA A 216 8.67 1.91 -21.58
CA ALA A 216 7.54 1.46 -22.38
C ALA A 216 6.54 0.59 -21.59
N ALA A 217 6.72 0.41 -20.28
CA ALA A 217 5.92 -0.55 -19.51
C ALA A 217 4.42 -0.26 -19.53
N CYS A 218 4.02 1.02 -19.46
CA CYS A 218 2.63 1.43 -19.56
C CYS A 218 2.15 1.60 -21.01
N PHE A 219 3.05 1.94 -21.94
CA PHE A 219 2.69 2.17 -23.34
C PHE A 219 2.43 0.85 -24.08
N ALA A 220 3.31 -0.14 -23.90
CA ALA A 220 3.26 -1.42 -24.60
C ALA A 220 2.05 -2.30 -24.20
N SER A 221 1.33 -1.97 -23.12
CA SER A 221 0.12 -2.71 -22.73
C SER A 221 -1.06 -2.47 -23.67
N THR A 222 -1.11 -1.30 -24.32
CA THR A 222 -2.24 -0.92 -25.18
C THR A 222 -1.84 -0.28 -26.50
N ASN A 223 -0.54 -0.16 -26.79
CA ASN A 223 -0.06 0.54 -27.99
C ASN A 223 1.04 -0.23 -28.71
N GLN A 224 1.13 -0.02 -30.02
CA GLN A 224 2.23 -0.50 -30.84
C GLN A 224 3.47 0.38 -30.64
N LEU A 225 4.57 -0.20 -30.16
CA LEU A 225 5.90 0.40 -30.29
C LEU A 225 6.49 -0.03 -31.63
N ASP A 226 6.89 0.92 -32.47
CA ASP A 226 7.46 0.66 -33.80
C ASP A 226 8.92 1.11 -33.84
N LEU A 227 9.83 0.15 -33.65
CA LEU A 227 11.27 0.43 -33.61
C LEU A 227 11.89 0.60 -34.99
N HIS A 228 11.18 0.30 -36.09
CA HIS A 228 11.62 0.79 -37.40
C HIS A 228 11.55 2.32 -37.47
N GLN A 229 10.56 2.94 -36.82
CA GLN A 229 10.33 4.38 -36.88
C GLN A 229 11.10 5.17 -35.82
N TYR A 230 11.14 4.66 -34.59
CA TYR A 230 11.75 5.33 -33.43
C TYR A 230 12.68 4.36 -32.69
N GLN A 231 13.96 4.68 -32.65
CA GLN A 231 15.00 3.74 -32.18
C GLN A 231 15.69 4.26 -30.90
N PRO A 232 15.08 4.12 -29.71
CA PRO A 232 15.73 4.46 -28.46
C PRO A 232 16.90 3.51 -28.19
N ASP A 233 17.86 3.90 -27.37
CA ASP A 233 19.03 3.07 -27.08
C ASP A 233 18.67 1.90 -26.15
N PHE A 234 17.76 2.15 -25.22
CA PHE A 234 17.29 1.18 -24.24
C PHE A 234 15.78 1.25 -24.08
N ILE A 235 15.12 0.10 -23.83
CA ILE A 235 13.67 0.02 -23.62
C ILE A 235 13.36 -0.93 -22.48
N SER A 236 12.54 -0.49 -21.52
CA SER A 236 12.03 -1.36 -20.45
C SER A 236 10.58 -1.74 -20.65
N ILE A 237 10.27 -3.05 -20.54
CA ILE A 237 8.89 -3.58 -20.63
C ILE A 237 8.59 -4.60 -19.52
N SER A 238 7.30 -4.74 -19.20
CA SER A 238 6.77 -5.74 -18.27
C SER A 238 5.66 -6.54 -18.95
N PHE A 239 5.82 -7.85 -19.08
CA PHE A 239 4.87 -8.67 -19.85
C PHE A 239 3.54 -8.90 -19.14
N TYR A 240 3.53 -8.92 -17.81
CA TYR A 240 2.29 -9.04 -17.04
C TYR A 240 1.34 -7.84 -17.20
N LYS A 241 1.82 -6.71 -17.73
CA LYS A 241 0.97 -5.56 -18.11
C LYS A 241 0.32 -5.75 -19.49
N ILE A 242 0.87 -6.63 -20.32
CA ILE A 242 0.40 -6.92 -21.69
C ILE A 242 -0.50 -8.17 -21.68
N PHE A 243 -0.05 -9.25 -21.03
CA PHE A 243 -0.69 -10.57 -21.06
C PHE A 243 -1.24 -11.04 -19.72
N GLY A 244 -0.97 -10.34 -18.62
CA GLY A 244 -1.39 -10.72 -17.26
C GLY A 244 -0.61 -11.87 -16.63
N TYR A 245 -0.09 -12.80 -17.44
CA TYR A 245 0.77 -13.90 -17.02
C TYR A 245 1.90 -14.11 -18.04
N PRO A 246 3.12 -14.48 -17.61
CA PRO A 246 3.56 -14.64 -16.21
C PRO A 246 3.85 -13.31 -15.52
N THR A 247 3.66 -13.28 -14.20
CA THR A 247 4.18 -12.21 -13.33
C THR A 247 5.67 -12.42 -13.08
N GLY A 248 6.37 -11.36 -12.66
CA GLY A 248 7.82 -11.44 -12.39
C GLY A 248 8.69 -11.64 -13.64
N LEU A 249 8.18 -11.27 -14.82
CA LEU A 249 8.93 -11.31 -16.08
C LEU A 249 8.76 -10.01 -16.87
N GLY A 250 9.88 -9.50 -17.36
CA GLY A 250 9.98 -8.35 -18.25
C GLY A 250 11.17 -8.49 -19.18
N ALA A 251 11.49 -7.41 -19.88
CA ALA A 251 12.69 -7.36 -20.70
C ALA A 251 13.30 -5.97 -20.73
N LEU A 252 14.61 -5.95 -20.90
CA LEU A 252 15.40 -4.82 -21.34
C LEU A 252 15.78 -5.07 -22.80
N LEU A 253 15.36 -4.19 -23.71
CA LEU A 253 15.86 -4.22 -25.08
C LEU A 253 17.02 -3.24 -25.19
N VAL A 254 18.13 -3.68 -25.76
CA VAL A 254 19.35 -2.89 -25.95
C VAL A 254 19.65 -2.78 -27.43
N LYS A 255 19.78 -1.56 -27.94
CA LYS A 255 20.18 -1.34 -29.33
C LYS A 255 21.62 -1.83 -29.54
N ARG A 256 21.87 -2.59 -30.61
CA ARG A 256 23.22 -3.14 -30.91
C ARG A 256 24.31 -2.08 -30.93
N SER A 257 24.02 -0.91 -31.50
CA SER A 257 24.97 0.22 -31.58
C SER A 257 25.29 0.88 -30.24
N SER A 258 24.54 0.54 -29.19
CA SER A 258 24.61 1.18 -27.87
C SER A 258 25.04 0.20 -26.77
N GLU A 259 25.41 -1.04 -27.14
CA GLU A 259 25.89 -2.08 -26.20
C GLU A 259 27.18 -1.65 -25.49
N ASN A 260 28.04 -0.88 -26.16
CA ASN A 260 29.31 -0.38 -25.62
C ASN A 260 29.15 0.71 -24.55
N ALA A 261 27.94 1.25 -24.35
CA ALA A 261 27.66 2.19 -23.27
C ALA A 261 27.35 1.47 -21.93
N LEU A 262 27.32 0.13 -21.94
CA LEU A 262 27.03 -0.69 -20.78
C LEU A 262 28.26 -1.51 -20.38
N THR A 263 28.66 -1.38 -19.12
CA THR A 263 29.70 -2.21 -18.51
C THR A 263 29.15 -2.84 -17.24
N LYS A 264 29.10 -4.17 -17.23
CA LYS A 264 28.63 -4.95 -16.08
C LYS A 264 29.82 -5.40 -15.24
N THR A 265 29.83 -5.00 -13.98
CA THR A 265 30.91 -5.33 -13.03
C THR A 265 30.69 -6.68 -12.32
N TYR A 266 29.43 -7.04 -12.07
CA TYR A 266 29.04 -8.31 -11.48
C TYR A 266 28.92 -9.42 -12.55
N PHE A 267 29.28 -10.67 -12.20
CA PHE A 267 29.01 -11.83 -13.04
C PHE A 267 28.46 -13.00 -12.21
N GLY A 268 27.45 -13.69 -12.76
CA GLY A 268 26.91 -14.94 -12.23
C GLY A 268 27.25 -16.15 -13.09
N GLY A 269 26.73 -17.32 -12.68
CA GLY A 269 26.81 -18.52 -13.51
C GLY A 269 26.15 -18.30 -14.87
N GLY A 270 26.73 -18.84 -15.94
CA GLY A 270 26.17 -18.73 -17.29
C GLY A 270 26.54 -17.46 -18.06
N THR A 271 27.20 -16.48 -17.45
CA THR A 271 27.53 -15.17 -18.08
C THR A 271 29.00 -15.03 -18.52
N VAL A 272 29.89 -15.91 -18.05
CA VAL A 272 31.32 -15.91 -18.36
C VAL A 272 31.72 -17.17 -19.15
N LEU A 273 32.70 -17.03 -20.04
CA LEU A 273 33.38 -18.16 -20.68
C LEU A 273 34.40 -18.80 -19.74
N MET A 274 35.05 -17.98 -18.92
CA MET A 274 36.09 -18.41 -17.98
C MET A 274 36.17 -17.42 -16.83
N ALA A 275 36.40 -17.93 -15.62
CA ALA A 275 36.76 -17.15 -14.44
C ALA A 275 37.77 -17.94 -13.61
N LEU A 276 38.75 -17.24 -13.03
CA LEU A 276 39.72 -17.85 -12.12
C LEU A 276 39.27 -17.62 -10.68
N SER A 277 39.34 -18.65 -9.83
CA SER A 277 38.97 -18.53 -8.41
C SER A 277 40.03 -17.80 -7.60
N ALA A 278 41.30 -17.93 -7.97
CA ALA A 278 42.44 -17.37 -7.24
C ALA A 278 42.85 -15.97 -7.71
N GLN A 279 42.32 -15.47 -8.83
CA GLN A 279 42.69 -14.19 -9.43
C GLN A 279 41.45 -13.45 -9.88
N ASN A 280 41.47 -12.12 -9.84
CA ASN A 280 40.38 -11.30 -10.37
C ASN A 280 40.45 -11.21 -11.91
N VAL A 281 40.33 -12.36 -12.56
CA VAL A 281 40.36 -12.54 -14.01
C VAL A 281 39.08 -13.27 -14.43
N MET A 282 38.33 -12.64 -15.33
CA MET A 282 37.15 -13.22 -15.95
C MET A 282 37.13 -12.87 -17.44
N ILE A 283 36.46 -13.69 -18.24
CA ILE A 283 36.18 -13.42 -19.66
C ILE A 283 34.66 -13.53 -19.82
N PRO A 284 33.96 -12.43 -20.14
CA PRO A 284 32.52 -12.44 -20.33
C PRO A 284 32.17 -13.20 -21.62
N LYS A 285 30.94 -13.74 -21.69
CA LYS A 285 30.42 -14.26 -22.96
C LYS A 285 30.32 -13.16 -24.02
N PRO A 286 30.44 -13.46 -25.32
CA PRO A 286 30.49 -12.43 -26.35
C PRO A 286 29.13 -11.77 -26.63
N ILE A 287 28.02 -12.42 -26.27
CA ILE A 287 26.67 -11.94 -26.57
C ILE A 287 26.09 -11.22 -25.35
N ILE A 288 25.63 -9.97 -25.53
CA ILE A 288 25.20 -9.12 -24.40
C ILE A 288 24.09 -9.75 -23.56
N TYR A 289 23.07 -10.39 -24.14
CA TYR A 289 22.01 -10.96 -23.32
C TYR A 289 22.51 -12.11 -22.43
N GLU A 290 23.52 -12.86 -22.87
CA GLU A 290 24.14 -13.90 -22.04
C GLU A 290 25.01 -13.29 -20.94
N GLN A 291 25.64 -12.14 -21.17
CA GLN A 291 26.41 -11.42 -20.13
C GLN A 291 25.50 -10.89 -19.01
N PHE A 292 24.27 -10.48 -19.35
CA PHE A 292 23.37 -9.78 -18.44
C PHE A 292 22.35 -10.70 -17.75
N GLU A 293 22.15 -11.92 -18.22
CA GLU A 293 21.24 -12.91 -17.63
C GLU A 293 21.96 -13.84 -16.64
N ASP A 294 22.08 -13.37 -15.39
CA ASP A 294 22.78 -14.13 -14.34
C ASP A 294 22.04 -15.41 -13.94
N GLY A 295 22.76 -16.52 -13.95
CA GLY A 295 22.29 -17.81 -13.47
C GLY A 295 21.25 -18.44 -14.40
N THR A 296 20.34 -19.20 -13.79
CA THR A 296 19.25 -19.84 -14.53
C THR A 296 18.12 -18.84 -14.72
N ILE A 297 17.87 -18.44 -15.96
CA ILE A 297 16.74 -17.58 -16.32
C ILE A 297 15.41 -18.29 -16.03
N SER A 298 14.33 -17.51 -15.92
CA SER A 298 12.98 -18.07 -15.75
C SER A 298 12.46 -18.71 -17.05
N PHE A 299 13.13 -19.76 -17.54
CA PHE A 299 12.92 -20.34 -18.87
C PHE A 299 11.50 -20.86 -19.08
N LEU A 300 10.81 -21.36 -18.04
CA LEU A 300 9.41 -21.76 -18.13
C LEU A 300 8.47 -20.56 -18.31
N SER A 301 8.68 -19.50 -17.53
CA SER A 301 7.91 -18.26 -17.67
C SER A 301 8.17 -17.60 -19.02
N ILE A 302 9.43 -17.57 -19.46
CA ILE A 302 9.81 -17.06 -20.79
C ILE A 302 9.09 -17.88 -21.87
N SER A 303 9.21 -19.20 -21.85
CA SER A 303 8.55 -20.09 -22.83
C SER A 303 7.03 -19.89 -22.85
N SER A 304 6.43 -19.66 -21.67
CA SER A 304 4.99 -19.40 -21.54
C SER A 304 4.51 -18.12 -22.23
N LEU A 305 5.38 -17.12 -22.45
CA LEU A 305 5.01 -15.87 -23.12
C LEU A 305 4.51 -16.08 -24.55
N ARG A 306 5.01 -17.11 -25.25
CA ARG A 306 4.58 -17.40 -26.63
C ARG A 306 3.06 -17.52 -26.72
N HIS A 307 2.42 -18.13 -25.72
CA HIS A 307 0.98 -18.31 -25.65
C HIS A 307 0.25 -16.98 -25.43
N GLY A 308 0.83 -16.01 -24.72
CA GLY A 308 0.29 -14.65 -24.62
C GLY A 308 0.26 -13.95 -25.97
N PHE A 309 1.34 -14.02 -26.74
CA PHE A 309 1.39 -13.50 -28.11
C PHE A 309 0.38 -14.21 -29.03
N ASP A 310 0.27 -15.54 -28.93
CA ASP A 310 -0.63 -16.33 -29.78
C ASP A 310 -2.12 -16.03 -29.49
N ILE A 311 -2.47 -15.67 -28.24
CA ILE A 311 -3.85 -15.25 -27.90
C ILE A 311 -4.22 -13.95 -28.59
N LEU A 312 -3.32 -12.96 -28.66
CA LEU A 312 -3.60 -11.72 -29.41
C LEU A 312 -3.88 -12.02 -30.89
N GLN A 313 -3.11 -12.93 -31.49
CA GLN A 313 -3.32 -13.36 -32.87
C GLN A 313 -4.63 -14.15 -33.05
N THR A 314 -4.90 -15.10 -32.16
CA THR A 314 -6.11 -15.95 -32.20
C THR A 314 -7.39 -15.14 -32.07
N LEU A 315 -7.37 -14.09 -31.25
CA LEU A 315 -8.51 -13.17 -31.07
C LEU A 315 -8.55 -12.05 -32.12
N ASN A 316 -7.59 -12.01 -33.05
CA ASN A 316 -7.42 -10.95 -34.03
C ASN A 316 -7.38 -9.55 -33.39
N LEU A 317 -6.61 -9.43 -32.31
CA LEU A 317 -6.42 -8.20 -31.54
C LEU A 317 -5.10 -7.53 -31.94
N THR A 318 -5.19 -6.58 -32.87
CA THR A 318 -4.03 -5.75 -33.21
C THR A 318 -3.82 -4.68 -32.13
N PRO A 319 -2.58 -4.23 -31.88
CA PRO A 319 -2.32 -3.16 -30.93
C PRO A 319 -3.06 -1.85 -31.24
N ASP A 320 -3.30 -1.53 -32.52
CA ASP A 320 -4.08 -0.36 -32.91
C ASP A 320 -5.56 -0.48 -32.50
N LEU A 321 -6.17 -1.66 -32.66
CA LEU A 321 -7.53 -1.93 -32.21
C LEU A 321 -7.64 -1.86 -30.68
N ILE A 322 -6.66 -2.41 -29.96
CA ILE A 322 -6.59 -2.34 -28.50
C ILE A 322 -6.46 -0.87 -28.06
N SER A 323 -5.56 -0.09 -28.68
CA SER A 323 -5.36 1.32 -28.38
C SER A 323 -6.64 2.13 -28.59
N LEU A 324 -7.31 1.94 -29.73
CA LEU A 324 -8.55 2.63 -30.06
C LEU A 324 -9.69 2.26 -29.11
N HIS A 325 -9.86 0.97 -28.81
CA HIS A 325 -10.89 0.50 -27.89
C HIS A 325 -10.69 1.09 -26.49
N THR A 326 -9.50 0.94 -25.94
CA THR A 326 -9.19 1.37 -24.57
C THR A 326 -9.23 2.90 -24.45
N PHE A 327 -8.81 3.65 -25.48
CA PHE A 327 -9.00 5.09 -25.56
C PHE A 327 -10.49 5.48 -25.58
N ASN A 328 -11.33 4.83 -26.38
CA ASN A 328 -12.76 5.15 -26.44
C ASN A 328 -13.48 4.88 -25.12
N VAL A 329 -13.13 3.79 -24.43
CA VAL A 329 -13.63 3.50 -23.08
C VAL A 329 -13.20 4.60 -22.10
N ALA A 330 -11.93 5.01 -22.14
CA ALA A 330 -11.44 6.06 -21.26
C ALA A 330 -12.08 7.43 -21.56
N LYS A 331 -12.19 7.79 -22.84
CA LYS A 331 -12.87 9.03 -23.28
C LYS A 331 -14.32 9.07 -22.83
N TYR A 332 -15.05 7.96 -22.98
CA TYR A 332 -16.43 7.86 -22.51
C TYR A 332 -16.52 8.08 -21.00
N THR A 333 -15.71 7.38 -20.21
CA THR A 333 -15.71 7.53 -18.75
C THR A 333 -15.30 8.94 -18.33
N PHE A 334 -14.31 9.53 -18.98
CA PHE A 334 -13.87 10.91 -18.74
C PHE A 334 -15.01 11.91 -18.96
N ALA A 335 -15.70 11.83 -20.10
CA ALA A 335 -16.83 12.71 -20.40
C ALA A 335 -17.97 12.58 -19.37
N ASN A 336 -18.30 11.36 -18.96
CA ASN A 336 -19.34 11.13 -17.95
C ASN A 336 -18.95 11.71 -16.58
N LEU A 337 -17.70 11.53 -16.14
CA LEU A 337 -17.23 12.08 -14.86
C LEU A 337 -17.20 13.61 -14.86
N MET A 338 -16.84 14.23 -15.99
CA MET A 338 -16.85 15.69 -16.15
C MET A 338 -18.27 16.29 -16.06
N GLU A 339 -19.30 15.56 -16.49
CA GLU A 339 -20.70 16.04 -16.46
C GLU A 339 -21.39 15.83 -15.10
N MET A 340 -20.83 15.00 -14.21
CA MET A 340 -21.45 14.67 -12.93
C MET A 340 -21.33 15.81 -11.90
N HIS A 341 -22.47 16.29 -11.43
CA HIS A 341 -22.58 17.32 -10.39
C HIS A 341 -23.53 16.87 -9.27
N HIS A 342 -23.22 17.26 -8.03
CA HIS A 342 -24.14 17.16 -6.90
C HIS A 342 -25.35 18.07 -7.11
N SER A 343 -26.43 17.87 -6.35
CA SER A 343 -27.65 18.68 -6.45
C SER A 343 -27.43 20.19 -6.19
N ASN A 344 -26.32 20.54 -5.53
CA ASN A 344 -25.91 21.93 -5.28
C ASN A 344 -24.97 22.51 -6.34
N GLY A 345 -24.76 21.81 -7.46
CA GLY A 345 -23.90 22.24 -8.56
C GLY A 345 -22.40 21.99 -8.35
N THR A 346 -21.97 21.39 -7.25
CA THR A 346 -20.55 21.04 -7.04
C THR A 346 -20.19 19.82 -7.89
N ALA A 347 -19.08 19.87 -8.64
CA ALA A 347 -18.60 18.73 -9.43
C ALA A 347 -18.33 17.50 -8.54
N VAL A 348 -18.70 16.30 -9.01
CA VAL A 348 -18.54 15.05 -8.28
C VAL A 348 -17.09 14.57 -8.28
N ALA A 349 -16.36 14.79 -9.37
CA ALA A 349 -14.99 14.34 -9.55
C ALA A 349 -14.04 15.50 -9.88
N GLU A 350 -12.82 15.43 -9.37
CA GLU A 350 -11.68 16.22 -9.83
C GLU A 350 -10.75 15.31 -10.59
N LEU A 351 -10.59 15.57 -11.88
CA LEU A 351 -9.84 14.72 -12.82
C LEU A 351 -8.41 15.26 -12.99
N TYR A 352 -7.43 14.36 -13.02
CA TYR A 352 -6.02 14.65 -13.23
C TYR A 352 -5.61 14.19 -14.63
N HIS A 353 -5.44 15.14 -15.55
CA HIS A 353 -5.17 14.89 -16.96
C HIS A 353 -4.39 16.05 -17.59
N ASP A 354 -3.54 15.78 -18.60
CA ASP A 354 -2.89 16.82 -19.41
C ASP A 354 -3.58 17.07 -20.76
N THR A 355 -4.42 16.13 -21.20
CA THR A 355 -5.13 16.21 -22.49
C THR A 355 -6.64 16.23 -22.30
N LYS A 356 -7.39 16.68 -23.32
CA LYS A 356 -8.85 16.67 -23.31
C LYS A 356 -9.47 15.35 -23.80
N PHE A 357 -8.70 14.26 -23.87
CA PHE A 357 -9.15 12.97 -24.44
C PHE A 357 -9.67 13.11 -25.89
N GLU A 358 -9.05 14.01 -26.67
CA GLU A 358 -9.46 14.28 -28.05
C GLU A 358 -8.82 13.32 -29.06
N SER A 359 -7.61 12.81 -28.77
CA SER A 359 -6.82 11.99 -29.70
C SER A 359 -6.21 10.77 -29.03
N VAL A 360 -6.38 9.61 -29.68
CA VAL A 360 -5.72 8.35 -29.30
C VAL A 360 -4.20 8.45 -29.37
N LYS A 361 -3.63 9.39 -30.13
CA LYS A 361 -2.17 9.56 -30.26
C LYS A 361 -1.54 10.21 -29.03
N THR A 362 -2.29 11.04 -28.30
CA THR A 362 -1.77 11.82 -27.16
C THR A 362 -2.29 11.34 -25.81
N GLN A 363 -3.31 10.49 -25.79
CA GLN A 363 -3.93 9.98 -24.57
C GLN A 363 -4.13 8.47 -24.61
N GLY A 364 -3.78 7.81 -23.52
CA GLY A 364 -3.98 6.38 -23.25
C GLY A 364 -5.27 6.11 -22.48
N SER A 365 -5.34 4.93 -21.87
CA SER A 365 -6.55 4.40 -21.24
C SER A 365 -6.67 4.67 -19.74
N ILE A 366 -5.87 5.60 -19.21
CA ILE A 366 -5.82 5.88 -17.77
C ILE A 366 -6.63 7.14 -17.48
N ILE A 367 -7.46 7.06 -16.45
CA ILE A 367 -8.18 8.19 -15.86
C ILE A 367 -7.86 8.18 -14.38
N ASN A 368 -7.41 9.31 -13.88
CA ASN A 368 -7.09 9.49 -12.48
C ASN A 368 -7.92 10.63 -11.92
N PHE A 369 -8.47 10.45 -10.74
CA PHE A 369 -9.40 11.40 -10.16
C PHE A 369 -9.52 11.24 -8.65
N ASN A 370 -9.97 12.31 -8.00
CA ASN A 370 -10.52 12.28 -6.65
C ASN A 370 -12.03 12.55 -6.70
N LEU A 371 -12.79 11.95 -5.77
CA LEU A 371 -14.21 12.24 -5.61
C LEU A 371 -14.44 13.31 -4.54
N LYS A 372 -15.44 14.16 -4.75
CA LYS A 372 -15.84 15.25 -3.86
C LYS A 372 -17.21 14.99 -3.25
N ARG A 373 -17.39 15.45 -2.02
CA ARG A 373 -18.69 15.53 -1.34
C ARG A 373 -19.43 16.82 -1.75
N PRO A 374 -20.74 16.95 -1.44
CA PRO A 374 -21.48 18.17 -1.73
C PRO A 374 -20.86 19.43 -1.10
N ASN A 375 -20.15 19.31 0.03
CA ASN A 375 -19.48 20.45 0.65
C ASN A 375 -18.10 20.80 0.03
N GLY A 376 -17.72 20.14 -1.07
CA GLY A 376 -16.44 20.36 -1.77
C GLY A 376 -15.26 19.57 -1.22
N ASN A 377 -15.37 18.95 -0.04
CA ASN A 377 -14.29 18.16 0.53
C ASN A 377 -14.11 16.82 -0.19
N TYR A 378 -12.88 16.31 -0.23
CA TYR A 378 -12.60 15.00 -0.82
C TYR A 378 -13.24 13.85 -0.03
N VAL A 379 -13.67 12.82 -0.76
CA VAL A 379 -13.97 11.50 -0.21
C VAL A 379 -12.64 10.77 -0.07
N GLY A 380 -12.34 10.23 1.12
CA GLY A 380 -11.07 9.54 1.35
C GLY A 380 -10.94 8.29 0.46
N TYR A 381 -9.75 8.02 -0.05
CA TYR A 381 -9.52 6.90 -0.98
C TYR A 381 -9.93 5.53 -0.39
N SER A 382 -9.81 5.33 0.93
CA SER A 382 -10.27 4.11 1.60
C SER A 382 -11.79 3.94 1.53
N GLU A 383 -12.54 5.04 1.61
CA GLU A 383 -14.00 5.04 1.48
C GLU A 383 -14.41 4.75 0.03
N VAL A 384 -13.75 5.39 -0.94
CA VAL A 384 -13.96 5.12 -2.37
C VAL A 384 -13.71 3.63 -2.68
N LEU A 385 -12.58 3.09 -2.22
CA LEU A 385 -12.23 1.69 -2.44
C LEU A 385 -13.22 0.73 -1.77
N HIS A 386 -13.69 1.06 -0.56
CA HIS A 386 -14.70 0.27 0.13
C HIS A 386 -16.00 0.19 -0.67
N PHE A 387 -16.52 1.33 -1.13
CA PHE A 387 -17.74 1.37 -1.95
C PHE A 387 -17.55 0.73 -3.32
N ALA A 388 -16.39 0.91 -3.97
CA ALA A 388 -16.08 0.26 -5.23
C ALA A 388 -16.12 -1.27 -5.08
N ASN A 389 -15.47 -1.82 -4.05
CA ASN A 389 -15.46 -3.25 -3.76
C ASN A 389 -16.86 -3.81 -3.47
N LEU A 390 -17.70 -3.08 -2.71
CA LEU A 390 -19.09 -3.48 -2.46
C LEU A 390 -19.92 -3.58 -3.74
N ASN A 391 -19.52 -2.85 -4.80
CA ASN A 391 -20.19 -2.85 -6.11
C ASN A 391 -19.42 -3.66 -7.17
N GLY A 392 -18.45 -4.48 -6.77
CA GLY A 392 -17.68 -5.32 -7.69
C GLY A 392 -16.76 -4.53 -8.64
N VAL A 393 -16.42 -3.29 -8.33
CA VAL A 393 -15.51 -2.45 -9.12
C VAL A 393 -14.12 -2.47 -8.49
N HIS A 394 -13.13 -2.99 -9.21
CA HIS A 394 -11.74 -3.02 -8.77
C HIS A 394 -10.99 -1.80 -9.30
N LEU A 395 -10.55 -0.94 -8.37
CA LEU A 395 -9.78 0.26 -8.63
C LEU A 395 -8.47 0.24 -7.88
N ARG A 396 -7.53 1.10 -8.29
CA ARG A 396 -6.29 1.37 -7.57
C ARG A 396 -6.31 2.77 -6.98
N THR A 397 -5.68 2.92 -5.82
CA THR A 397 -5.59 4.20 -5.09
C THR A 397 -4.12 4.48 -4.71
N GLY A 398 -3.80 5.76 -4.44
CA GLY A 398 -2.47 6.23 -4.06
C GLY A 398 -1.78 7.06 -5.15
N CYS A 399 -0.46 7.25 -5.06
CA CYS A 399 0.32 8.00 -6.05
C CYS A 399 0.84 7.14 -7.21
N PHE A 400 0.37 5.89 -7.36
CA PHE A 400 0.69 4.99 -8.48
C PHE A 400 2.19 4.82 -8.79
N CYS A 401 3.06 4.92 -7.77
CA CYS A 401 4.52 4.91 -7.95
C CYS A 401 5.01 5.98 -8.95
N ASN A 402 4.35 7.13 -9.01
CA ASN A 402 4.76 8.28 -9.83
C ASN A 402 4.67 9.56 -8.97
N PRO A 403 5.68 9.80 -8.12
CA PRO A 403 5.63 10.90 -7.15
C PRO A 403 5.67 12.27 -7.82
N GLY A 404 6.39 12.43 -8.94
CA GLY A 404 6.46 13.72 -9.63
C GLY A 404 5.12 14.12 -10.25
N ALA A 405 4.39 13.20 -10.89
CA ALA A 405 3.01 13.45 -11.31
C ALA A 405 2.09 13.72 -10.11
N CYS A 406 2.20 12.93 -9.04
CA CYS A 406 1.39 13.12 -7.83
C CYS A 406 1.60 14.53 -7.25
N GLN A 407 2.85 14.98 -7.13
CA GLN A 407 3.22 16.31 -6.65
C GLN A 407 2.70 17.42 -7.58
N LYS A 408 2.86 17.26 -8.91
CA LYS A 408 2.36 18.19 -9.93
C LYS A 408 0.85 18.41 -9.79
N TYR A 409 0.06 17.33 -9.81
CA TYR A 409 -1.40 17.42 -9.82
C TYR A 409 -1.99 17.83 -8.47
N LEU A 410 -1.42 17.35 -7.37
CA LEU A 410 -1.88 17.69 -6.02
C LEU A 410 -1.27 19.00 -5.48
N LYS A 411 -0.42 19.67 -6.27
CA LYS A 411 0.29 20.90 -5.90
C LYS A 411 1.03 20.76 -4.56
N LEU A 412 1.67 19.61 -4.39
CA LEU A 412 2.40 19.30 -3.17
C LEU A 412 3.76 19.99 -3.20
N ASP A 413 4.02 20.75 -2.15
CA ASP A 413 5.30 21.39 -1.90
C ASP A 413 6.30 20.32 -1.42
N PRO A 414 7.43 20.10 -2.11
CA PRO A 414 8.42 19.10 -1.73
C PRO A 414 8.90 19.24 -0.28
N ASP A 415 9.09 20.47 0.20
CA ASP A 415 9.56 20.71 1.56
C ASP A 415 8.50 20.29 2.57
N LYS A 416 7.21 20.57 2.29
CA LYS A 416 6.11 20.12 3.15
C LYS A 416 5.95 18.60 3.13
N VAL A 417 6.14 17.96 1.97
CA VAL A 417 6.11 16.50 1.88
C VAL A 417 7.24 15.91 2.71
N GLN A 418 8.45 16.45 2.60
CA GLN A 418 9.59 16.00 3.42
C GLN A 418 9.32 16.19 4.91
N ASN A 419 8.82 17.37 5.32
CA ASN A 419 8.51 17.67 6.72
C ASN A 419 7.42 16.76 7.29
N GLN A 420 6.51 16.23 6.47
CA GLN A 420 5.50 15.24 6.90
C GLN A 420 6.09 13.86 7.19
N PHE A 421 7.29 13.56 6.69
CA PHE A 421 8.03 12.32 6.96
C PHE A 421 9.25 12.55 7.87
N GLU A 422 9.35 13.74 8.49
CA GLU A 422 10.30 13.92 9.59
C GLU A 422 9.92 12.97 10.72
N GLU A 423 10.92 12.21 11.18
CA GLU A 423 10.74 11.17 12.18
C GLU A 423 10.17 11.77 13.47
N ILE A 424 8.93 11.41 13.82
CA ILE A 424 8.33 11.84 15.07
C ILE A 424 8.90 10.96 16.17
N THR A 425 9.70 11.55 17.05
CA THR A 425 10.31 10.82 18.16
C THR A 425 9.54 11.06 19.46
N GLY A 426 9.55 10.05 20.33
CA GLY A 426 8.95 10.13 21.65
C GLY A 426 9.51 9.09 22.60
N LYS A 427 9.00 9.09 23.83
CA LYS A 427 9.36 8.12 24.87
C LYS A 427 8.10 7.49 25.46
N LEU A 428 8.08 6.16 25.56
CA LEU A 428 6.98 5.45 26.24
C LEU A 428 7.10 5.68 27.75
N VAL A 429 6.21 6.48 28.33
CA VAL A 429 6.29 6.86 29.75
C VAL A 429 5.59 5.85 30.64
N ASN A 430 4.38 5.41 30.25
CA ASN A 430 3.62 4.44 31.03
C ASN A 430 3.01 3.36 30.14
N ILE A 431 2.98 2.14 30.70
CA ILE A 431 2.18 1.04 30.20
C ILE A 431 1.13 0.70 31.27
N TYR A 432 -0.12 0.64 30.86
CA TYR A 432 -1.24 0.23 31.71
C TYR A 432 -1.92 -1.01 31.16
N VAL A 433 -2.09 -1.99 32.05
CA VAL A 433 -2.87 -3.20 31.82
C VAL A 433 -4.14 -3.10 32.63
N TYR A 434 -5.28 -3.51 32.08
CA TYR A 434 -6.57 -3.51 32.75
C TYR A 434 -7.09 -4.94 32.86
N PRO A 435 -6.61 -5.75 33.82
CA PRO A 435 -6.99 -7.17 33.91
C PRO A 435 -8.50 -7.37 33.98
N VAL A 436 -9.17 -6.60 34.85
CA VAL A 436 -10.62 -6.56 34.95
C VAL A 436 -11.17 -5.34 34.21
N LYS A 437 -12.09 -5.59 33.28
CA LYS A 437 -12.80 -4.54 32.54
C LYS A 437 -13.45 -3.55 33.49
N SER A 438 -13.33 -2.26 33.18
CA SER A 438 -13.86 -1.14 33.97
C SER A 438 -13.18 -0.90 35.33
N CYS A 439 -12.18 -1.68 35.72
CA CYS A 439 -11.48 -1.52 37.01
C CYS A 439 -10.22 -0.64 36.90
N ALA A 440 -9.52 -0.42 38.02
CA ALA A 440 -8.27 0.34 38.06
C ALA A 440 -7.19 -0.28 37.13
N PRO A 441 -6.26 0.53 36.60
CA PRO A 441 -5.11 0.00 35.89
C PRO A 441 -4.11 -0.68 36.83
N LEU A 442 -3.40 -1.67 36.28
CA LEU A 442 -2.10 -2.12 36.74
C LEU A 442 -1.03 -1.34 35.96
N ALA A 443 -0.28 -0.48 36.65
CA ALA A 443 0.87 0.21 36.08
C ALA A 443 2.07 -0.75 36.01
N VAL A 444 2.61 -0.97 34.81
CA VAL A 444 3.76 -1.86 34.60
C VAL A 444 5.03 -1.16 35.08
N LYS A 445 5.87 -1.90 35.82
CA LYS A 445 7.22 -1.50 36.19
C LYS A 445 8.21 -2.36 35.39
N GLY A 446 8.75 -1.82 34.30
CA GLY A 446 9.65 -2.54 33.39
C GLY A 446 8.93 -3.09 32.15
N SER A 447 9.22 -4.34 31.79
CA SER A 447 8.72 -4.98 30.57
C SER A 447 7.39 -5.74 30.76
N TRP A 448 6.52 -5.71 29.75
CA TRP A 448 5.31 -6.53 29.69
C TRP A 448 5.20 -7.29 28.36
N LYS A 449 4.62 -8.48 28.40
CA LYS A 449 4.52 -9.35 27.22
C LYS A 449 3.37 -8.93 26.30
N LEU A 450 3.65 -8.91 25.00
CA LEU A 450 2.68 -8.68 23.93
C LEU A 450 2.19 -10.02 23.36
N THR A 451 0.88 -10.19 23.29
CA THR A 451 0.22 -11.37 22.73
C THR A 451 -0.45 -11.01 21.40
N HIS A 452 -0.97 -12.02 20.69
CA HIS A 452 -1.72 -11.82 19.44
C HIS A 452 -3.09 -11.14 19.64
N ILE A 453 -3.54 -10.93 20.88
CA ILE A 453 -4.81 -10.26 21.23
C ILE A 453 -4.63 -8.99 22.07
N GLY A 454 -3.40 -8.50 22.26
CA GLY A 454 -3.10 -7.34 23.11
C GLY A 454 -2.01 -7.60 24.15
N LEU A 455 -1.93 -6.76 25.18
CA LEU A 455 -1.06 -6.99 26.35
C LEU A 455 -1.49 -8.25 27.11
N GLU A 456 -0.53 -9.04 27.60
CA GLU A 456 -0.83 -10.25 28.38
C GLU A 456 -1.71 -9.92 29.59
N TYR A 457 -2.77 -10.70 29.80
CA TYR A 457 -3.80 -10.50 30.82
C TYR A 457 -4.66 -9.21 30.70
N ASP A 458 -4.54 -8.40 29.64
CA ASP A 458 -5.41 -7.23 29.46
C ASP A 458 -6.86 -7.63 29.14
N ARG A 459 -7.79 -7.11 29.94
CA ARG A 459 -9.25 -7.30 29.83
C ARG A 459 -9.69 -8.76 29.79
N ARG A 460 -9.01 -9.63 30.54
CA ARG A 460 -9.37 -11.06 30.66
C ARG A 460 -10.53 -11.35 31.59
N TRP A 461 -10.90 -10.39 32.45
CA TRP A 461 -12.03 -10.52 33.36
C TRP A 461 -13.04 -9.39 33.18
N MET A 462 -14.30 -9.65 33.52
CA MET A 462 -15.36 -8.64 33.59
C MET A 462 -16.30 -8.89 34.76
N ILE A 463 -16.85 -7.83 35.33
CA ILE A 463 -17.90 -7.92 36.35
C ILE A 463 -19.25 -7.83 35.66
N VAL A 464 -20.15 -8.74 35.99
CA VAL A 464 -21.53 -8.78 35.50
C VAL A 464 -22.52 -8.65 36.65
N ASN A 465 -23.71 -8.15 36.37
CA ASN A 465 -24.83 -8.13 37.32
C ASN A 465 -25.66 -9.42 37.25
N SER A 466 -26.74 -9.50 38.03
CA SER A 466 -27.67 -10.63 38.08
C SER A 466 -28.35 -10.95 36.74
N SER A 467 -28.47 -9.98 35.82
CA SER A 467 -28.96 -10.21 34.46
C SER A 467 -27.87 -10.68 33.49
N GLY A 468 -26.65 -10.92 33.96
CA GLY A 468 -25.49 -11.30 33.16
C GLY A 468 -24.91 -10.13 32.33
N ALA A 469 -25.35 -8.88 32.52
CA ALA A 469 -24.86 -7.75 31.77
C ALA A 469 -23.56 -7.19 32.37
N CYS A 470 -22.58 -6.86 31.53
CA CYS A 470 -21.33 -6.26 31.97
C CYS A 470 -21.56 -4.91 32.64
N VAL A 471 -21.00 -4.75 33.85
CA VAL A 471 -21.05 -3.51 34.60
C VAL A 471 -19.93 -2.57 34.13
N SER A 472 -20.27 -1.30 33.95
CA SER A 472 -19.32 -0.25 33.56
C SER A 472 -19.22 0.84 34.63
N GLN A 473 -18.13 1.62 34.62
CA GLN A 473 -17.96 2.74 35.55
C GLN A 473 -19.09 3.78 35.44
N LYS A 474 -19.78 3.88 34.29
CA LYS A 474 -20.95 4.76 34.15
C LYS A 474 -22.07 4.38 35.12
N LYS A 475 -22.25 3.08 35.35
CA LYS A 475 -23.24 2.53 36.30
C LYS A 475 -22.68 2.58 37.72
N ILE A 476 -21.52 1.98 37.96
CA ILE A 476 -20.86 1.93 39.26
C ILE A 476 -19.49 2.60 39.17
N GLY A 477 -19.41 3.89 39.54
CA GLY A 477 -18.16 4.67 39.49
C GLY A 477 -17.04 4.04 40.33
N LYS A 478 -17.40 3.48 41.50
CA LYS A 478 -16.48 2.77 42.42
C LYS A 478 -15.69 1.62 41.79
N LEU A 479 -16.07 1.13 40.61
CA LEU A 479 -15.25 0.13 39.90
C LEU A 479 -13.82 0.62 39.66
N CYS A 480 -13.58 1.92 39.46
CA CYS A 480 -12.23 2.44 39.26
C CYS A 480 -11.33 2.32 40.51
N THR A 481 -11.90 2.16 41.70
CA THR A 481 -11.14 2.04 42.96
C THR A 481 -10.77 0.59 43.27
N LEU A 482 -11.37 -0.37 42.56
CA LEU A 482 -11.04 -1.78 42.62
C LEU A 482 -9.71 -2.02 41.87
N LYS A 483 -8.66 -2.36 42.60
CA LYS A 483 -7.29 -2.53 42.11
C LYS A 483 -6.97 -4.00 41.84
N PRO A 484 -6.81 -4.40 40.56
CA PRO A 484 -6.33 -5.74 40.21
C PRO A 484 -4.81 -5.82 40.36
N ILE A 485 -4.32 -6.91 40.93
CA ILE A 485 -2.90 -7.22 41.11
C ILE A 485 -2.67 -8.62 40.55
N LEU A 486 -1.75 -8.76 39.60
CA LEU A 486 -1.36 -10.05 39.03
C LEU A 486 -0.12 -10.57 39.78
N ASP A 487 -0.28 -11.65 40.52
CA ASP A 487 0.82 -12.35 41.19
C ASP A 487 1.24 -13.55 40.34
N PHE A 488 2.26 -13.36 39.50
CA PHE A 488 2.80 -14.42 38.64
C PHE A 488 3.50 -15.53 39.43
N SER A 489 4.03 -15.23 40.62
CA SER A 489 4.73 -16.22 41.45
C SER A 489 3.78 -17.25 42.03
N ARG A 490 2.60 -16.80 42.47
CA ARG A 490 1.53 -17.64 43.01
C ARG A 490 0.49 -18.05 41.96
N LYS A 491 0.58 -17.50 40.75
CA LYS A 491 -0.41 -17.63 39.67
C LYS A 491 -1.82 -17.19 40.09
N MET A 492 -1.92 -16.10 40.84
CA MET A 492 -3.18 -15.58 41.37
C MET A 492 -3.49 -14.16 40.85
N LEU A 493 -4.76 -13.91 40.52
CA LEU A 493 -5.33 -12.57 40.45
C LEU A 493 -5.81 -12.17 41.84
N LYS A 494 -5.36 -11.02 42.33
CA LYS A 494 -5.82 -10.43 43.58
C LYS A 494 -6.57 -9.15 43.30
N LEU A 495 -7.78 -9.01 43.85
CA LEU A 495 -8.57 -7.79 43.79
C LEU A 495 -8.53 -7.12 45.16
N LYS A 496 -8.15 -5.84 45.18
CA LYS A 496 -8.07 -5.04 46.41
C LYS A 496 -8.95 -3.80 46.30
N ILE A 497 -9.72 -3.53 47.34
CA ILE A 497 -10.47 -2.28 47.49
C ILE A 497 -10.36 -1.84 48.94
N ASN A 498 -9.84 -0.63 49.18
CA ASN A 498 -9.44 -0.16 50.51
C ASN A 498 -8.56 -1.20 51.23
N ASP A 499 -8.96 -1.66 52.42
CA ASP A 499 -8.26 -2.67 53.22
C ASP A 499 -8.78 -4.10 53.00
N SER A 500 -9.77 -4.29 52.12
CA SER A 500 -10.32 -5.61 51.80
C SER A 500 -9.67 -6.17 50.54
N GLU A 501 -9.47 -7.49 50.52
CA GLU A 501 -8.88 -8.19 49.40
C GLU A 501 -9.48 -9.58 49.20
N ILE A 502 -9.50 -10.04 47.95
CA ILE A 502 -9.88 -11.39 47.56
C ILE A 502 -8.93 -11.89 46.47
N SER A 503 -8.64 -13.19 46.43
CA SER A 503 -7.75 -13.79 45.42
C SER A 503 -8.42 -14.94 44.69
N MET A 504 -8.15 -15.08 43.40
CA MET A 504 -8.56 -16.21 42.58
C MET A 504 -7.44 -16.65 41.62
N PRO A 505 -7.42 -17.90 41.13
CA PRO A 505 -6.43 -18.35 40.16
C PRO A 505 -6.43 -17.52 38.86
N LEU A 506 -5.25 -17.31 38.27
CA LEU A 506 -5.12 -16.68 36.94
C LEU A 506 -5.66 -17.58 35.83
N GLU A 507 -5.47 -18.88 35.98
CA GLU A 507 -5.91 -19.93 35.07
C GLU A 507 -6.91 -20.83 35.80
N PRO A 508 -8.01 -21.25 35.14
CA PRO A 508 -8.94 -22.21 35.72
C PRO A 508 -8.25 -23.57 35.92
N GLU A 509 -8.66 -24.32 36.95
CA GLU A 509 -8.18 -25.69 37.17
C GLU A 509 -8.65 -26.62 36.03
N GLU A 510 -7.78 -27.51 35.54
CA GLU A 510 -8.03 -28.40 34.38
C GLU A 510 -9.31 -29.27 34.53
N ASN A 511 -9.75 -29.51 35.77
CA ASN A 511 -10.93 -30.32 36.11
C ASN A 511 -12.23 -29.51 36.35
N ALA A 512 -12.22 -28.18 36.23
CA ALA A 512 -13.43 -27.35 36.37
C ALA A 512 -14.39 -27.45 35.16
N SER A 513 -13.94 -28.10 34.08
CA SER A 513 -14.63 -28.34 32.82
C SER A 513 -16.00 -29.05 32.94
N SER A 514 -16.25 -29.76 34.05
CA SER A 514 -17.46 -30.57 34.27
C SER A 514 -18.58 -29.89 35.06
N ASN A 515 -18.37 -28.71 35.65
CA ASN A 515 -19.37 -27.99 36.47
C ASN A 515 -19.40 -26.47 36.21
N ALA A 516 -19.04 -26.01 35.02
CA ALA A 516 -19.01 -24.59 34.69
C ALA A 516 -20.43 -24.00 34.57
N ASN A 517 -20.79 -23.07 35.47
CA ASN A 517 -21.98 -22.23 35.32
C ASN A 517 -21.73 -21.21 34.19
N PHE A 518 -22.09 -21.58 32.96
CA PHE A 518 -21.94 -20.72 31.79
C PHE A 518 -22.93 -19.54 31.86
N CYS A 519 -22.43 -18.32 31.99
CA CYS A 519 -23.24 -17.11 31.88
C CYS A 519 -23.12 -16.49 30.48
N ASN A 520 -24.25 -16.28 29.81
CA ASN A 520 -24.33 -15.52 28.57
C ASN A 520 -24.38 -14.01 28.89
N SER A 521 -23.28 -13.29 28.65
CA SER A 521 -23.22 -11.83 28.78
C SER A 521 -23.21 -11.15 27.42
N LYS A 522 -23.80 -9.94 27.31
CA LYS A 522 -23.67 -9.08 26.12
C LYS A 522 -22.62 -8.00 26.37
N VAL A 523 -21.57 -7.95 25.54
CA VAL A 523 -20.58 -6.87 25.51
C VAL A 523 -20.57 -6.30 24.09
N CYS A 524 -20.86 -5.01 23.94
CA CYS A 524 -20.93 -4.35 22.63
C CYS A 524 -21.89 -4.99 21.60
N GLY A 525 -22.85 -5.81 22.05
CA GLY A 525 -23.80 -6.52 21.18
C GLY A 525 -23.52 -8.02 21.07
N ASP A 526 -22.30 -8.46 21.39
CA ASP A 526 -21.83 -9.83 21.20
C ASP A 526 -21.99 -10.66 22.48
N LYS A 527 -22.33 -11.95 22.33
CA LYS A 527 -22.42 -12.91 23.43
C LYS A 527 -21.01 -13.35 23.83
N VAL A 528 -20.59 -13.08 25.06
CA VAL A 528 -19.31 -13.54 25.61
C VAL A 528 -19.55 -14.64 26.63
N GLN A 529 -18.85 -15.75 26.49
CA GLN A 529 -18.78 -16.85 27.45
C GLN A 529 -17.56 -16.68 28.36
N GLY A 530 -17.72 -17.01 29.64
CA GLY A 530 -16.64 -16.94 30.61
C GLY A 530 -16.85 -17.84 31.81
N PHE A 531 -15.75 -18.19 32.47
CA PHE A 531 -15.72 -18.94 33.72
C PHE A 531 -16.05 -18.04 34.90
N ASP A 532 -16.97 -18.52 35.72
CA ASP A 532 -17.36 -17.87 36.96
C ASP A 532 -16.30 -18.08 38.04
N CYS A 533 -15.84 -17.00 38.67
CA CYS A 533 -14.79 -17.05 39.69
C CYS A 533 -15.31 -17.45 41.09
N GLY A 534 -16.58 -17.86 41.22
CA GLY A 534 -17.12 -18.48 42.43
C GLY A 534 -17.90 -17.53 43.34
N ASN A 535 -18.61 -18.13 44.31
CA ASN A 535 -19.55 -17.42 45.18
C ASN A 535 -18.85 -16.48 46.17
N GLU A 536 -17.68 -16.85 46.69
CA GLU A 536 -16.91 -16.00 47.60
C GLU A 536 -16.53 -14.67 46.94
N VAL A 537 -16.08 -14.73 45.68
CA VAL A 537 -15.75 -13.54 44.88
C VAL A 537 -17.00 -12.70 44.60
N ALA A 538 -18.12 -13.36 44.29
CA ALA A 538 -19.39 -12.68 44.03
C ALA A 538 -19.90 -11.93 45.27
N GLU A 539 -19.91 -12.58 46.44
CA GLU A 539 -20.31 -11.99 47.72
C GLU A 539 -19.39 -10.83 48.10
N TRP A 540 -18.08 -11.01 47.95
CA TRP A 540 -17.09 -9.97 48.21
C TRP A 540 -17.27 -8.75 47.31
N LEU A 541 -17.50 -8.95 46.00
CA LEU A 541 -17.76 -7.86 45.06
C LEU A 541 -19.05 -7.11 45.41
N SER A 542 -20.12 -7.84 45.72
CA SER A 542 -21.40 -7.25 46.07
C SER A 542 -21.32 -6.42 47.36
N ALA A 543 -20.61 -6.91 48.38
CA ALA A 543 -20.41 -6.20 49.64
C ALA A 543 -19.61 -4.89 49.45
N ASN A 544 -18.53 -4.93 48.67
CA ASN A 544 -17.63 -3.78 48.53
C ASN A 544 -18.11 -2.72 47.51
N LEU A 545 -18.85 -3.13 46.47
CA LEU A 545 -19.37 -2.22 45.45
C LEU A 545 -20.79 -1.72 45.75
N GLY A 546 -21.49 -2.32 46.72
CA GLY A 546 -22.82 -1.91 47.15
C GLY A 546 -23.94 -2.26 46.17
N GLU A 547 -23.75 -3.30 45.34
CA GLU A 547 -24.77 -3.81 44.43
C GLU A 547 -24.87 -5.34 44.56
N PHE A 548 -26.08 -5.86 44.77
CA PHE A 548 -26.31 -7.30 44.93
C PHE A 548 -26.26 -8.05 43.59
N GLY A 549 -25.77 -9.28 43.63
CA GLY A 549 -25.74 -10.18 42.48
C GLY A 549 -24.62 -9.88 41.48
N LEU A 550 -23.52 -9.28 41.92
CA LEU A 550 -22.34 -9.10 41.09
C LEU A 550 -21.54 -10.39 41.01
N ARG A 551 -21.05 -10.74 39.82
CA ARG A 551 -20.15 -11.88 39.61
C ARG A 551 -18.97 -11.49 38.75
N LEU A 552 -17.83 -12.13 38.97
CA LEU A 552 -16.63 -11.96 38.16
C LEU A 552 -16.54 -13.11 37.15
N LEU A 553 -16.48 -12.78 35.87
CA LEU A 553 -16.32 -13.75 34.79
C LEU A 553 -14.94 -13.59 34.16
N ARG A 554 -14.21 -14.69 34.00
CA ARG A 554 -12.98 -14.79 33.21
C ARG A 554 -13.33 -15.22 31.78
N GLN A 555 -12.89 -14.47 30.78
CA GLN A 555 -13.10 -14.84 29.38
C GLN A 555 -12.40 -16.19 29.06
N CYS A 556 -13.12 -17.08 28.38
CA CYS A 556 -12.54 -18.31 27.85
C CYS A 556 -11.59 -17.98 26.70
N ASP A 557 -10.44 -18.65 26.64
CA ASP A 557 -9.66 -18.72 25.42
C ASP A 557 -10.45 -19.55 24.42
N PHE A 558 -11.09 -18.91 23.43
CA PHE A 558 -11.63 -19.63 22.29
C PHE A 558 -10.45 -20.17 21.47
N THR A 559 -9.87 -21.28 21.90
CA THR A 559 -9.11 -22.14 21.00
C THR A 559 -10.10 -22.76 20.03
N ALA A 560 -9.82 -22.66 18.74
CA ALA A 560 -10.63 -23.14 17.62
C ALA A 560 -10.92 -24.66 17.66
N HIS A 561 -11.77 -25.10 18.58
CA HIS A 561 -12.26 -26.47 18.70
C HIS A 561 -13.79 -26.52 18.81
N THR A 562 -14.47 -25.90 17.86
CA THR A 562 -15.81 -26.35 17.43
C THR A 562 -15.90 -26.24 15.91
N SER A 563 -15.36 -27.25 15.24
CA SER A 563 -15.69 -27.57 13.86
C SER A 563 -17.18 -27.91 13.76
N GLY A 564 -17.96 -27.09 13.05
CA GLY A 564 -19.30 -27.48 12.61
C GLY A 564 -20.35 -26.37 12.51
N ARG A 565 -20.16 -25.37 11.64
CA ARG A 565 -21.16 -24.88 10.66
C ARG A 565 -20.66 -23.63 9.94
N HIS A 566 -20.75 -23.68 8.62
CA HIS A 566 -20.36 -22.65 7.67
C HIS A 566 -20.93 -21.26 7.99
N SER A 567 -20.05 -20.27 8.10
CA SER A 567 -20.32 -18.88 7.69
C SER A 567 -19.08 -18.31 7.03
N THR A 568 -19.15 -18.15 5.71
CA THR A 568 -18.21 -17.39 4.89
C THR A 568 -18.43 -15.88 5.11
N GLN A 569 -17.56 -15.21 5.86
CA GLN A 569 -17.33 -13.75 5.80
C GLN A 569 -16.27 -13.32 6.82
N GLY A 570 -15.18 -12.71 6.33
CA GLY A 570 -14.25 -11.86 7.08
C GLY A 570 -13.42 -12.53 8.18
N GLU A 571 -12.10 -12.34 8.17
CA GLU A 571 -11.26 -12.55 9.35
C GLU A 571 -11.78 -11.67 10.50
N GLN A 572 -12.69 -12.21 11.33
CA GLN A 572 -13.01 -11.63 12.62
C GLN A 572 -11.79 -11.86 13.51
N THR A 573 -10.92 -10.86 13.60
CA THR A 573 -9.90 -10.79 14.64
C THR A 573 -10.59 -11.06 15.97
N LEU A 574 -10.13 -12.12 16.66
CA LEU A 574 -10.59 -12.54 17.99
C LEU A 574 -10.34 -11.40 18.99
N MET A 575 -11.20 -10.39 19.01
CA MET A 575 -11.08 -9.31 19.97
C MET A 575 -11.45 -9.87 21.34
N SER A 576 -10.51 -9.78 22.30
CA SER A 576 -10.82 -9.93 23.72
C SER A 576 -11.90 -8.90 24.11
N LEU A 577 -12.34 -8.89 25.37
CA LEU A 577 -13.31 -7.90 25.91
C LEU A 577 -12.93 -6.40 25.73
N ALA A 578 -11.91 -6.05 24.93
CA ALA A 578 -11.62 -4.74 24.39
C ALA A 578 -12.78 -4.16 23.57
N ASN A 579 -13.03 -2.85 23.72
CA ASN A 579 -14.23 -2.21 23.18
C ASN A 579 -14.17 -1.89 21.68
N LYS A 580 -12.98 -1.71 21.07
CA LYS A 580 -12.80 -1.28 19.66
C LYS A 580 -11.45 -1.62 19.00
N ALA A 581 -10.37 -1.82 19.75
CA ALA A 581 -9.03 -2.13 19.23
C ALA A 581 -8.12 -2.74 20.31
N GLU A 582 -7.00 -3.35 19.90
CA GLU A 582 -6.03 -4.03 20.77
C GLU A 582 -5.33 -3.06 21.74
N TYR A 583 -4.91 -1.89 21.24
CA TYR A 583 -4.16 -0.91 22.03
C TYR A 583 -4.72 0.49 21.86
N LEU A 584 -4.73 1.26 22.94
CA LEU A 584 -5.03 2.69 22.94
C LEU A 584 -3.78 3.47 23.36
N VAL A 585 -3.38 4.44 22.55
CA VAL A 585 -2.27 5.35 22.83
C VAL A 585 -2.79 6.75 23.07
N ILE A 586 -2.22 7.42 24.07
CA ILE A 586 -2.39 8.86 24.27
C ILE A 586 -1.02 9.53 24.35
N ASN A 587 -0.95 10.76 23.84
CA ASN A 587 0.22 11.60 23.95
C ASN A 587 0.15 12.43 25.25
N MET A 588 1.23 12.40 26.02
CA MET A 588 1.37 13.17 27.25
C MET A 588 1.30 14.69 26.98
N ARG A 589 1.88 15.15 25.85
CA ARG A 589 1.81 16.57 25.44
C ARG A 589 0.39 16.99 25.10
N THR A 590 -0.39 16.16 24.43
CA THR A 590 -1.81 16.42 24.17
C THR A 590 -2.63 16.48 25.47
N ALA A 591 -2.29 15.65 26.46
CA ALA A 591 -2.93 15.69 27.78
C ALA A 591 -2.56 16.95 28.58
N GLN A 592 -1.31 17.41 28.50
CA GLN A 592 -0.86 18.68 29.07
C GLN A 592 -1.58 19.87 28.42
N TRP A 593 -1.60 19.91 27.08
CA TRP A 593 -2.33 20.92 26.31
C TRP A 593 -3.81 21.00 26.70
N LEU A 594 -4.45 19.85 26.97
CA LEU A 594 -5.84 19.79 27.40
C LEU A 594 -6.00 20.35 28.81
N ARG A 595 -5.08 19.99 29.71
CA ARG A 595 -5.07 20.46 31.10
C ARG A 595 -4.99 21.98 31.18
N GLU A 596 -4.13 22.60 30.37
CA GLU A 596 -3.94 24.06 30.33
C GLU A 596 -5.19 24.83 29.89
N ARG A 597 -6.16 24.15 29.25
CA ARG A 597 -7.42 24.72 28.78
C ARG A 597 -8.60 24.46 29.70
N ILE A 598 -8.41 23.69 30.78
CA ILE A 598 -9.43 23.47 31.80
C ILE A 598 -9.52 24.72 32.68
N PRO A 599 -10.74 25.26 32.93
CA PRO A 599 -10.92 26.40 33.82
C PRO A 599 -10.31 26.20 35.21
N GLN A 600 -9.77 27.27 35.79
CA GLN A 600 -8.98 27.20 37.02
C GLN A 600 -9.75 26.63 38.23
N ASP A 601 -11.05 26.91 38.32
CA ASP A 601 -11.93 26.38 39.36
C ASP A 601 -12.09 24.85 39.30
N ASP A 602 -12.06 24.26 38.10
CA ASP A 602 -12.14 22.82 37.87
C ASP A 602 -10.76 22.13 37.92
N LEU A 603 -9.67 22.91 37.85
CA LEU A 603 -8.29 22.43 37.77
C LEU A 603 -7.72 21.98 39.12
N LEU A 604 -8.22 22.54 40.23
CA LEU A 604 -7.75 22.25 41.60
C LEU A 604 -7.81 20.75 41.94
N CYS A 605 -8.69 19.99 41.28
CA CYS A 605 -8.86 18.55 41.47
C CYS A 605 -8.30 17.70 40.32
N LEU A 606 -7.64 18.28 39.31
CA LEU A 606 -7.20 17.59 38.08
C LEU A 606 -5.68 17.72 37.84
N THR A 607 -4.92 16.79 38.41
CA THR A 607 -3.51 16.58 38.07
C THR A 607 -3.35 16.00 36.65
N LEU A 608 -2.16 16.14 36.06
CA LEU A 608 -1.87 15.52 34.77
C LEU A 608 -2.04 14.00 34.83
N GLU A 609 -1.59 13.38 35.92
CA GLU A 609 -1.74 11.94 36.15
C GLU A 609 -3.23 11.52 36.21
N SER A 610 -4.06 12.28 36.94
CA SER A 610 -5.51 12.04 36.97
C SER A 610 -6.14 12.13 35.57
N ILE A 611 -5.74 13.11 34.76
CA ILE A 611 -6.20 13.24 33.37
C ILE A 611 -5.78 12.05 32.51
N LEU A 612 -4.51 11.63 32.59
CA LEU A 612 -4.01 10.48 31.83
C LEU A 612 -4.77 9.19 32.18
N LEU A 613 -5.01 8.94 33.46
CA LEU A 613 -5.74 7.75 33.95
C LEU A 613 -7.20 7.74 33.47
N ARG A 614 -7.86 8.90 33.38
CA ARG A 614 -9.24 9.05 32.89
C ARG A 614 -9.43 8.57 31.44
N PHE A 615 -8.40 8.69 30.60
CA PHE A 615 -8.47 8.22 29.20
C PHE A 615 -8.27 6.72 29.05
N ARG A 616 -7.83 6.03 30.10
CA ARG A 616 -7.66 4.57 30.15
C ARG A 616 -6.87 3.99 28.98
N ALA A 617 -5.78 4.67 28.60
CA ALA A 617 -4.88 4.25 27.55
C ALA A 617 -4.03 3.05 27.99
N ASN A 618 -3.62 2.21 27.05
CA ASN A 618 -2.64 1.16 27.31
C ASN A 618 -1.22 1.72 27.28
N PHE A 619 -0.95 2.68 26.38
CA PHE A 619 0.35 3.35 26.26
C PHE A 619 0.19 4.86 26.42
N VAL A 620 1.03 5.44 27.27
CA VAL A 620 1.21 6.89 27.37
C VAL A 620 2.58 7.23 26.80
N VAL A 621 2.60 7.97 25.71
CA VAL A 621 3.84 8.35 25.03
C VAL A 621 4.05 9.86 25.20
N ASP A 622 5.26 10.26 25.57
CA ASP A 622 5.67 11.66 25.53
C ASP A 622 6.32 11.93 24.18
N PHE A 623 5.54 12.45 23.24
CA PHE A 623 6.07 12.96 21.97
C PHE A 623 6.59 14.40 22.15
N THR A 624 7.19 14.97 21.10
CA THR A 624 7.70 16.34 21.11
C THR A 624 6.58 17.38 21.19
N GLU A 625 5.50 17.20 20.43
CA GLU A 625 4.43 18.19 20.26
C GLU A 625 3.03 17.59 20.56
N PRO A 626 2.03 18.41 20.95
CA PRO A 626 0.66 17.93 21.11
C PRO A 626 0.04 17.57 19.75
N PHE A 627 -0.84 16.56 19.75
CA PHE A 627 -1.61 16.03 18.62
C PHE A 627 -0.85 15.33 17.49
N VAL A 628 0.49 15.29 17.51
CA VAL A 628 1.30 14.57 16.51
C VAL A 628 0.91 13.11 16.37
N GLU A 629 0.35 12.50 17.43
CA GLU A 629 -0.14 11.13 17.38
C GLU A 629 -1.25 10.91 16.33
N ASN A 630 -1.96 11.95 15.92
CA ASN A 630 -3.06 11.82 14.95
C ASN A 630 -2.60 11.63 13.51
N ASP A 631 -1.35 12.00 13.21
CA ASP A 631 -0.79 11.98 11.86
C ASP A 631 0.11 10.74 11.62
N LEU A 632 0.22 9.86 12.63
CA LEU A 632 1.05 8.66 12.58
C LEU A 632 0.39 7.56 11.74
N ALA A 633 1.13 7.02 10.77
CA ALA A 633 0.73 5.83 10.03
C ALA A 633 1.18 4.54 10.74
N ILE A 634 2.41 4.55 11.26
CA ILE A 634 3.07 3.44 11.95
C ILE A 634 3.69 3.99 13.22
N LEU A 635 3.73 3.19 14.29
CA LEU A 635 4.43 3.53 15.52
C LEU A 635 5.34 2.36 15.90
N LEU A 636 6.63 2.65 16.07
CA LEU A 636 7.64 1.72 16.50
C LEU A 636 7.94 1.94 17.97
N PHE A 637 7.78 0.90 18.79
CA PHE A 637 8.32 0.87 20.15
C PHE A 637 9.57 0.01 20.12
N ASN A 638 10.75 0.64 20.12
CA ASN A 638 12.01 0.01 19.71
C ASN A 638 11.85 -0.66 18.32
N ASP A 639 11.85 -2.00 18.25
CA ASP A 639 11.74 -2.77 17.00
C ASP A 639 10.33 -3.32 16.73
N VAL A 640 9.35 -3.03 17.60
CA VAL A 640 7.99 -3.56 17.44
C VAL A 640 7.10 -2.56 16.73
N ALA A 641 6.63 -2.91 15.53
CA ALA A 641 5.78 -2.07 14.69
C ALA A 641 4.28 -2.23 14.98
N PHE A 642 3.61 -1.10 15.17
CA PHE A 642 2.17 -0.98 15.35
C PHE A 642 1.59 -0.11 14.25
N LYS A 643 0.42 -0.48 13.73
CA LYS A 643 -0.27 0.25 12.67
C LYS A 643 -1.42 1.06 13.26
N PHE A 644 -1.60 2.29 12.76
CA PHE A 644 -2.78 3.09 13.06
C PHE A 644 -4.06 2.44 12.55
N THR A 645 -5.08 2.35 13.41
CA THR A 645 -6.39 1.76 13.09
C THR A 645 -7.55 2.75 13.21
N GLY A 646 -7.33 3.91 13.83
CA GLY A 646 -8.35 4.97 13.92
C GLY A 646 -8.24 5.83 15.17
N HIS A 647 -9.02 6.91 15.20
CA HIS A 647 -9.07 7.79 16.37
C HIS A 647 -10.07 7.29 17.42
N CYS A 648 -9.72 7.46 18.70
CA CYS A 648 -10.60 7.09 19.79
C CYS A 648 -11.62 8.20 20.12
N ARG A 649 -12.90 7.95 19.80
CA ARG A 649 -14.02 8.79 20.23
C ARG A 649 -14.24 8.66 21.74
N ARG A 650 -14.31 9.79 22.44
CA ARG A 650 -14.50 9.88 23.88
C ARG A 650 -15.96 10.15 24.24
N CYS A 651 -16.34 9.71 25.43
CA CYS A 651 -17.67 9.87 26.00
C CYS A 651 -17.54 10.15 27.50
N GLN A 652 -18.66 10.30 28.21
CA GLN A 652 -18.72 10.59 29.65
C GLN A 652 -17.90 9.65 30.55
N MET A 653 -17.42 8.51 30.05
CA MET A 653 -16.50 7.64 30.77
C MET A 653 -15.23 8.37 31.25
N ILE A 654 -14.71 9.32 30.47
CA ILE A 654 -13.50 10.07 30.87
C ILE A 654 -13.77 11.09 31.99
N CYS A 655 -15.04 11.33 32.32
CA CYS A 655 -15.43 12.24 33.39
C CYS A 655 -15.56 11.54 34.75
N ILE A 656 -15.03 10.33 34.89
CA ILE A 656 -15.06 9.60 36.16
C ILE A 656 -13.69 9.73 36.80
N ASP A 657 -13.65 10.27 38.01
CA ASP A 657 -12.42 10.31 38.79
C ASP A 657 -11.95 8.88 39.09
N GLN A 658 -10.73 8.55 38.67
CA GLN A 658 -10.24 7.16 38.79
C GLN A 658 -9.81 6.81 40.22
N GLU A 659 -9.68 7.79 41.13
CA GLU A 659 -9.36 7.56 42.54
C GLU A 659 -10.61 7.47 43.41
N THR A 660 -11.61 8.33 43.18
CA THR A 660 -12.82 8.40 44.02
C THR A 660 -14.04 7.71 43.42
N GLY A 661 -14.10 7.57 42.08
CA GLY A 661 -15.27 7.08 41.36
C GLY A 661 -16.37 8.13 41.18
N GLU A 662 -16.13 9.38 41.59
CA GLU A 662 -17.08 10.47 41.42
C GLU A 662 -17.16 10.96 39.97
N LYS A 663 -18.34 11.46 39.58
CA LYS A 663 -18.60 11.96 38.23
C LYS A 663 -18.37 13.47 38.17
N SER A 664 -17.59 13.90 37.18
CA SER A 664 -17.34 15.31 36.83
C SER A 664 -17.92 15.66 35.45
N LYS A 665 -17.79 16.92 35.03
CA LYS A 665 -18.02 17.34 33.64
C LYS A 665 -16.72 17.31 32.81
N GLU A 666 -15.60 17.54 33.46
CA GLU A 666 -14.27 17.53 32.84
C GLU A 666 -13.64 16.14 32.77
N PRO A 667 -12.76 15.86 31.78
CA PRO A 667 -12.24 16.79 30.76
C PRO A 667 -13.04 16.84 29.45
N LEU A 668 -14.22 16.19 29.40
CA LEU A 668 -15.00 16.07 28.16
C LEU A 668 -15.58 17.42 27.69
N ARG A 669 -15.94 18.32 28.61
CA ARG A 669 -16.46 19.65 28.28
C ARG A 669 -15.40 20.48 27.55
N THR A 670 -14.19 20.58 28.09
CA THR A 670 -13.08 21.27 27.43
C THR A 670 -12.72 20.61 26.10
N LEU A 671 -12.64 19.27 26.06
CA LEU A 671 -12.34 18.56 24.82
C LEU A 671 -13.37 18.86 23.72
N SER A 672 -14.67 18.88 24.06
CA SER A 672 -15.74 19.20 23.11
C SER A 672 -15.67 20.64 22.62
N LYS A 673 -15.29 21.58 23.48
CA LYS A 673 -15.16 23.00 23.13
C LYS A 673 -14.00 23.23 22.16
N GLU A 674 -12.83 22.71 22.48
CA GLU A 674 -11.60 22.98 21.72
C GLU A 674 -11.55 22.21 20.38
N LEU A 675 -12.23 21.06 20.28
CA LEU A 675 -12.25 20.25 19.06
C LEU A 675 -13.54 20.42 18.24
N ASN A 676 -14.26 21.55 18.39
CA ASN A 676 -15.48 21.86 17.62
C ASN A 676 -16.51 20.70 17.62
N GLY A 677 -16.73 20.07 18.77
CA GLY A 677 -17.64 18.93 18.94
C GLY A 677 -17.09 17.58 18.47
N GLN A 678 -15.90 17.53 17.87
CA GLN A 678 -15.23 16.27 17.54
C GLN A 678 -14.55 15.71 18.80
N MET A 679 -15.30 14.97 19.61
CA MET A 679 -14.81 14.36 20.86
C MET A 679 -13.82 13.21 20.60
N ARG A 680 -12.63 13.48 20.07
CA ARG A 680 -11.57 12.50 19.76
C ARG A 680 -10.35 12.81 20.62
N PHE A 681 -9.76 11.78 21.24
CA PHE A 681 -8.50 11.93 21.99
C PHE A 681 -7.77 10.59 22.01
N GLY A 682 -6.51 10.55 21.59
CA GLY A 682 -5.74 9.32 21.44
C GLY A 682 -6.13 8.48 20.22
N ILE A 683 -5.24 7.55 19.91
CA ILE A 683 -5.29 6.72 18.70
C ILE A 683 -5.34 5.23 19.05
N TYR A 684 -5.98 4.46 18.17
CA TYR A 684 -5.99 3.01 18.26
C TYR A 684 -4.90 2.41 17.39
N LEU A 685 -4.23 1.40 17.92
CA LEU A 685 -3.19 0.66 17.23
C LEU A 685 -3.53 -0.83 17.16
N SER A 686 -3.04 -1.50 16.11
CA SER A 686 -2.98 -2.96 15.98
C SER A 686 -1.56 -3.40 15.68
N ARG A 687 -1.16 -4.58 16.14
CA ARG A 687 0.18 -5.11 15.86
C ARG A 687 0.24 -5.74 14.45
N ASN A 688 1.30 -5.47 13.69
CA ASN A 688 1.45 -6.03 12.34
C ASN A 688 1.89 -7.51 12.33
N ASP A 689 2.66 -7.95 13.34
CA ASP A 689 3.21 -9.32 13.38
C ASP A 689 2.57 -10.21 14.45
N SER A 690 2.17 -11.41 14.05
CA SER A 690 1.57 -12.43 14.92
C SER A 690 2.58 -13.48 15.42
N LEU A 691 3.80 -13.49 14.88
CA LEU A 691 4.82 -14.51 15.15
C LEU A 691 5.98 -13.95 15.99
N GLY A 692 6.15 -14.48 17.20
CA GLY A 692 7.22 -14.12 18.14
C GLY A 692 6.73 -13.72 19.54
N GLN A 693 7.56 -13.94 20.56
CA GLN A 693 7.33 -13.42 21.91
C GLN A 693 7.98 -12.04 22.02
N TYR A 694 7.16 -10.99 22.00
CA TYR A 694 7.63 -9.61 22.11
C TYR A 694 7.31 -9.05 23.49
N TYR A 695 8.21 -8.21 23.99
CA TYR A 695 8.04 -7.47 25.23
C TYR A 695 8.12 -5.97 24.94
N ILE A 696 7.33 -5.19 25.67
CA ILE A 696 7.36 -3.74 25.62
C ILE A 696 7.71 -3.18 26.98
N GLU A 697 8.61 -2.21 27.04
CA GLU A 697 9.16 -1.69 28.30
C GLU A 697 8.95 -0.19 28.45
N THR A 698 8.57 0.24 29.66
CA THR A 698 8.53 1.66 30.03
C THR A 698 9.90 2.30 29.87
N GLY A 699 9.97 3.42 29.16
CA GLY A 699 11.21 4.12 28.84
C GLY A 699 11.73 3.88 27.43
N SER A 700 11.14 2.94 26.69
CA SER A 700 11.48 2.65 25.30
C SER A 700 11.38 3.88 24.40
N SER A 701 12.27 3.96 23.42
CA SER A 701 12.19 4.98 22.37
C SER A 701 11.02 4.65 21.45
N VAL A 702 10.29 5.70 21.07
CA VAL A 702 9.14 5.64 20.19
C VAL A 702 9.46 6.42 18.92
N LYS A 703 9.20 5.82 17.76
CA LYS A 703 9.40 6.43 16.44
C LYS A 703 8.14 6.30 15.61
N GLY A 704 7.65 7.41 15.07
CA GLY A 704 6.39 7.54 14.35
C GLY A 704 6.55 8.01 12.91
#